data_AF-A0A5N6V6J1-F1
#
_entry.id   AF-A0A5N6V6J1-F1
#
_cell.length_a   1.000
_cell.length_b   1.000
_cell.length_c   1.000
_cell.angle_alpha   90.00
_cell.angle_beta   90.00
_cell.angle_gamma   90.00
#
_symmetry.space_group_name_H-M   'P 1'
#
loop_
_entity.id
_entity.type
_entity.pdbx_description
1 polymer ?
#
loop_
_entity_poly.entity_id
_entity_poly.type
_entity_poly.pdbx_seq_one_letter_code
_entity_poly.pdbx_strand_id
1 'polypeptide(L)'
;MLSRSVWRNLGYNARRRAVIPEVPYRCFSCSQRAQADSNKANQDERMTHFGFSNVPESQKESMVGAVFSSVASSYDAMNDFMSLGIHRLWKDHFVRSLNPGSALPSRNTDTTGKGWNILDIAGGTGDIAFRMLDHATNINHDHETRVTIADINPDMLAEGKKRSIQTPYYNTNRLSFMQGNAQHMPNIPDNSVDLYTVVFGIRNFTDKQAALNEAFRVLKPGGVFACMEFSKVENSVFNAVYKQWSFSAIPMIGQLVAGDRDSYQYLVESIEKFPSQEEFRGMIQKAGFMIPGRGFENLTGGIAAIHKVTINHILQYVICKSVSEVSKENGFCAMGHLQQQSPIIPLLSPADPSMATMIKKDRLARDELSLLSLTPPDVIDPVLSTAKDGPTDASVSTAIHVISTERAALAHLERLYETNALAQESLARAVSQITRSVRSGGKLVCCGVGKSGKIAQKLEATMNSLGIYSAFLHPTEALHGDLGMIRPQDTLLLISFSGRTPELLLLLPHIPATVPIIAITSHLHPSTCPLLSFQPSDMGILLPAPIHEDEELSIGVSAPTSSTTVALSLGDALAIATARRLHTSSGRGPAEIFKSFHPGGAIGAASNVLTPMSMSTASFPSTTSDDLSSQQQSVASLPQLEETPRIIDKLVPIDQIPTVSTPTGTIRLLDILLTAIQHPTAKSWVHLSPSEIIPPRHLRSLSQTNYVDMDTSELATVGLPFSVSRDDWLRLPSSTSVNDARRLVSESTATAGSVIAVMQDENPDACLGFFEAEDLWDGCD
;
A
#
# COMPACT_ATOMS: atom_id res chain seq x y z
N MET A 1 13.22 -64.95 -12.37
CA MET A 1 12.83 -65.98 -13.36
C MET A 1 11.32 -65.87 -13.56
N LEU A 2 10.83 -65.56 -14.77
CA LEU A 2 10.15 -66.50 -15.70
C LEU A 2 8.87 -67.13 -15.08
N SER A 3 7.67 -67.13 -15.67
CA SER A 3 7.20 -67.09 -17.07
C SER A 3 5.72 -66.61 -17.09
N ARG A 4 5.21 -65.76 -18.00
CA ARG A 4 4.55 -66.07 -19.31
C ARG A 4 3.62 -67.32 -19.27
N SER A 5 2.41 -67.36 -19.86
CA SER A 5 1.82 -66.57 -20.98
C SER A 5 0.35 -66.90 -21.31
N VAL A 6 -0.43 -65.90 -21.79
CA VAL A 6 -1.41 -65.95 -22.95
C VAL A 6 -2.65 -66.89 -22.78
N TRP A 7 -3.89 -66.48 -23.07
CA TRP A 7 -4.54 -66.39 -24.41
C TRP A 7 -5.66 -65.33 -24.49
N ARG A 8 -6.10 -65.01 -25.73
CA ARG A 8 -6.92 -63.85 -26.12
C ARG A 8 -8.03 -64.31 -27.10
N ASN A 9 -9.07 -63.48 -27.30
CA ASN A 9 -9.99 -63.44 -28.46
C ASN A 9 -11.04 -64.59 -28.60
N LEU A 10 -12.21 -64.46 -29.27
CA LEU A 10 -12.90 -63.33 -29.96
C LEU A 10 -14.41 -63.66 -30.23
N GLY A 11 -15.24 -62.62 -30.44
CA GLY A 11 -16.48 -62.67 -31.26
C GLY A 11 -17.82 -62.89 -30.51
N TYR A 12 -18.97 -62.35 -30.95
CA TYR A 12 -19.26 -61.46 -32.10
C TYR A 12 -20.68 -60.80 -31.98
N ASN A 13 -20.85 -59.61 -32.59
CA ASN A 13 -22.10 -59.01 -33.12
C ASN A 13 -23.35 -58.76 -32.23
N ALA A 14 -23.76 -57.47 -32.14
CA ALA A 14 -25.05 -56.99 -32.67
C ALA A 14 -25.05 -55.45 -32.86
N ARG A 15 -25.94 -54.91 -33.70
CA ARG A 15 -25.94 -53.50 -34.17
C ARG A 15 -27.03 -52.62 -33.54
N ARG A 16 -26.77 -51.31 -33.62
CA ARG A 16 -27.66 -50.15 -33.37
C ARG A 16 -29.12 -50.36 -33.79
N ARG A 17 -30.03 -49.75 -33.02
CA ARG A 17 -31.28 -49.14 -33.54
C ARG A 17 -31.40 -47.74 -32.95
N ALA A 18 -31.67 -46.75 -33.80
CA ALA A 18 -31.92 -45.36 -33.41
C ALA A 18 -33.41 -45.05 -33.56
N VAL A 19 -33.92 -44.14 -32.73
CA VAL A 19 -35.26 -43.55 -32.87
C VAL A 19 -35.12 -42.05 -32.62
N ILE A 20 -35.79 -41.26 -33.46
CA ILE A 20 -35.82 -39.79 -33.49
C ILE A 20 -37.30 -39.36 -33.31
N PRO A 21 -37.56 -38.23 -32.64
CA PRO A 21 -38.60 -37.30 -33.08
C PRO A 21 -38.00 -35.89 -33.18
N GLU A 22 -37.77 -35.35 -34.37
CA GLU A 22 -38.73 -34.66 -35.26
C GLU A 22 -39.08 -33.23 -34.82
N VAL A 23 -38.61 -32.29 -35.64
CA VAL A 23 -38.85 -30.85 -35.59
C VAL A 23 -39.78 -30.48 -36.74
N PRO A 24 -40.86 -29.70 -36.52
CA PRO A 24 -41.54 -28.98 -37.60
C PRO A 24 -40.89 -27.59 -37.81
N TYR A 25 -40.49 -27.31 -39.04
CA TYR A 25 -39.92 -26.05 -39.51
C TYR A 25 -40.97 -25.10 -40.12
N ARG A 26 -40.56 -23.83 -40.34
CA ARG A 26 -41.16 -22.77 -41.21
C ARG A 26 -42.22 -21.85 -40.54
N CYS A 27 -42.33 -20.56 -40.88
CA CYS A 27 -41.46 -19.69 -41.70
C CYS A 27 -41.67 -18.18 -41.36
N PHE A 28 -40.87 -17.33 -41.99
CA PHE A 28 -40.87 -15.86 -41.91
C PHE A 28 -42.18 -15.16 -42.28
N SER A 29 -42.27 -13.90 -41.81
CA SER A 29 -43.02 -12.77 -42.39
C SER A 29 -44.55 -12.73 -42.21
N CYS A 30 -45.02 -11.97 -41.20
CA CYS A 30 -45.57 -10.64 -41.49
C CYS A 30 -45.52 -9.74 -40.23
N SER A 31 -45.26 -8.45 -40.43
CA SER A 31 -45.20 -7.43 -39.38
C SER A 31 -46.58 -6.90 -39.00
N GLN A 32 -46.87 -6.78 -37.70
CA GLN A 32 -47.71 -5.67 -37.19
C GLN A 32 -47.39 -5.36 -35.72
N ARG A 33 -47.39 -4.06 -35.39
CA ARG A 33 -47.15 -3.54 -34.04
C ARG A 33 -48.29 -3.95 -33.10
N ALA A 34 -47.93 -4.45 -31.91
CA ALA A 34 -48.76 -4.33 -30.72
C ALA A 34 -48.03 -3.42 -29.71
N GLN A 35 -48.16 -2.10 -29.89
CA GLN A 35 -47.93 -1.17 -28.79
C GLN A 35 -49.17 -1.19 -27.90
N ALA A 36 -49.02 -1.64 -26.65
CA ALA A 36 -49.96 -1.37 -25.58
C ALA A 36 -49.21 -1.41 -24.23
N ASP A 37 -48.94 -0.22 -23.69
CA ASP A 37 -48.93 0.11 -22.27
C ASP A 37 -48.04 -0.68 -21.29
N SER A 38 -46.75 -0.34 -21.31
CA SER A 38 -45.88 -0.40 -20.12
C SER A 38 -45.11 0.91 -19.95
N ASN A 39 -45.82 2.05 -19.86
CA ASN A 39 -45.19 3.37 -19.77
C ASN A 39 -45.90 4.31 -18.78
N LYS A 40 -45.90 3.93 -17.49
CA LYS A 40 -45.92 4.83 -16.32
C LYS A 40 -45.77 4.05 -15.01
N ALA A 41 -45.05 4.66 -14.06
CA ALA A 41 -44.57 4.15 -12.77
C ALA A 41 -43.52 3.02 -12.87
N ASN A 42 -42.37 3.06 -12.21
CA ASN A 42 -41.94 3.99 -11.15
C ASN A 42 -40.63 4.72 -11.51
N GLN A 43 -40.60 6.04 -11.35
CA GLN A 43 -39.35 6.80 -11.21
C GLN A 43 -38.97 6.79 -9.72
N ASP A 44 -37.69 6.72 -9.40
CA ASP A 44 -37.08 6.49 -8.06
C ASP A 44 -36.82 5.03 -7.64
N GLU A 45 -36.17 4.23 -8.50
CA GLU A 45 -35.37 3.11 -7.98
C GLU A 45 -34.11 3.65 -7.29
N ARG A 46 -33.96 3.37 -5.99
CA ARG A 46 -32.79 3.76 -5.19
C ARG A 46 -31.54 3.05 -5.73
N MET A 47 -30.58 3.84 -6.21
CA MET A 47 -29.32 3.33 -6.75
C MET A 47 -28.29 3.11 -5.64
N THR A 48 -27.44 2.10 -5.80
CA THR A 48 -26.35 1.74 -4.89
C THR A 48 -25.11 1.33 -5.69
N HIS A 49 -23.96 1.19 -5.04
CA HIS A 49 -22.71 0.82 -5.69
C HIS A 49 -22.45 -0.70 -5.66
N PHE A 50 -22.11 -1.29 -6.79
CA PHE A 50 -21.43 -2.58 -6.91
C PHE A 50 -20.02 -2.29 -7.42
N GLY A 51 -19.06 -2.21 -6.50
CA GLY A 51 -17.72 -1.71 -6.79
C GLY A 51 -17.78 -0.27 -7.34
N PHE A 52 -17.21 -0.03 -8.51
CA PHE A 52 -17.26 1.24 -9.23
C PHE A 52 -18.50 1.42 -10.10
N SER A 53 -19.31 0.38 -10.30
CA SER A 53 -20.58 0.46 -11.05
C SER A 53 -21.75 0.88 -10.16
N ASN A 54 -22.66 1.70 -10.69
CA ASN A 54 -23.94 1.99 -10.03
C ASN A 54 -25.00 1.00 -10.52
N VAL A 55 -25.71 0.36 -9.59
CA VAL A 55 -26.75 -0.64 -9.85
C VAL A 55 -28.00 -0.34 -9.01
N PRO A 56 -29.20 -0.80 -9.41
CA PRO A 56 -30.39 -0.72 -8.55
C PRO A 56 -30.18 -1.49 -7.24
N GLU A 57 -30.70 -0.98 -6.12
CA GLU A 57 -30.59 -1.62 -4.80
C GLU A 57 -31.14 -3.06 -4.80
N SER A 58 -32.21 -3.30 -5.57
CA SER A 58 -32.82 -4.61 -5.81
C SER A 58 -31.90 -5.65 -6.47
N GLN A 59 -30.85 -5.22 -7.19
CA GLN A 59 -29.94 -6.11 -7.92
C GLN A 59 -28.64 -6.40 -7.15
N LYS A 60 -28.19 -5.46 -6.32
CA LYS A 60 -26.91 -5.58 -5.58
C LYS A 60 -26.82 -6.84 -4.72
N GLU A 61 -27.88 -7.17 -3.98
CA GLU A 61 -27.90 -8.34 -3.09
C GLU A 61 -27.65 -9.64 -3.86
N SER A 62 -28.29 -9.81 -5.02
CA SER A 62 -28.12 -10.97 -5.90
C SER A 62 -26.72 -11.04 -6.52
N MET A 63 -26.18 -9.91 -7.01
CA MET A 63 -24.82 -9.85 -7.57
C MET A 63 -23.75 -10.16 -6.53
N VAL A 64 -23.91 -9.65 -5.30
CA VAL A 64 -23.04 -9.99 -4.16
C VAL A 64 -23.17 -11.47 -3.81
N GLY A 65 -24.39 -12.00 -3.74
CA GLY A 65 -24.64 -13.42 -3.51
C GLY A 65 -23.89 -14.32 -4.50
N ALA A 66 -23.95 -14.00 -5.79
CA ALA A 66 -23.25 -14.75 -6.84
C ALA A 66 -21.72 -14.78 -6.66
N VAL A 67 -21.11 -13.63 -6.33
CA VAL A 67 -19.67 -13.53 -5.99
C VAL A 67 -19.33 -14.42 -4.79
N PHE A 68 -20.10 -14.34 -3.70
CA PHE A 68 -19.83 -15.15 -2.52
C PHE A 68 -20.04 -16.66 -2.75
N SER A 69 -20.99 -17.04 -3.60
CA SER A 69 -21.19 -18.44 -4.00
C SER A 69 -20.07 -18.97 -4.91
N SER A 70 -19.47 -18.15 -5.79
CA SER A 70 -18.32 -18.60 -6.61
C SER A 70 -17.07 -18.84 -5.75
N VAL A 71 -16.84 -18.01 -4.72
CA VAL A 71 -15.65 -18.09 -3.86
C VAL A 71 -15.85 -18.85 -2.53
N ALA A 72 -17.03 -19.39 -2.22
CA ALA A 72 -17.31 -19.97 -0.90
C ALA A 72 -16.30 -21.05 -0.44
N SER A 73 -15.83 -21.89 -1.36
CA SER A 73 -14.83 -22.94 -1.10
C SER A 73 -13.38 -22.43 -1.04
N SER A 74 -13.10 -21.25 -1.60
CA SER A 74 -11.78 -20.62 -1.72
C SER A 74 -11.63 -19.33 -0.89
N TYR A 75 -12.66 -18.92 -0.15
CA TYR A 75 -12.75 -17.64 0.56
C TYR A 75 -11.60 -17.38 1.53
N ASP A 76 -11.12 -18.42 2.24
CA ASP A 76 -9.95 -18.26 3.12
C ASP A 76 -8.64 -18.17 2.35
N ALA A 77 -8.49 -18.86 1.22
CA ALA A 77 -7.32 -18.73 0.36
C ALA A 77 -7.26 -17.32 -0.27
N MET A 78 -8.41 -16.76 -0.64
CA MET A 78 -8.56 -15.38 -1.05
C MET A 78 -8.09 -14.43 0.07
N ASN A 79 -8.61 -14.56 1.28
CA ASN A 79 -8.20 -13.71 2.42
C ASN A 79 -6.72 -13.89 2.80
N ASP A 80 -6.22 -15.13 2.84
CA ASP A 80 -4.81 -15.43 3.11
C ASP A 80 -3.90 -14.77 2.07
N PHE A 81 -4.28 -14.79 0.79
CA PHE A 81 -3.50 -14.13 -0.25
C PHE A 81 -3.49 -12.60 -0.07
N MET A 82 -4.67 -12.00 0.13
CA MET A 82 -4.86 -10.55 0.08
C MET A 82 -4.34 -9.79 1.30
N SER A 83 -4.13 -10.47 2.43
CA SER A 83 -3.45 -9.89 3.58
C SER A 83 -2.06 -10.49 3.81
N LEU A 84 -1.55 -11.35 2.92
CA LEU A 84 -0.34 -12.16 3.15
C LEU A 84 -0.41 -12.94 4.49
N GLY A 85 -1.58 -13.52 4.80
CA GLY A 85 -1.89 -14.26 6.03
C GLY A 85 -2.17 -13.40 7.28
N ILE A 86 -1.86 -12.09 7.25
CA ILE A 86 -1.98 -11.18 8.40
C ILE A 86 -3.44 -11.08 8.93
N HIS A 87 -4.48 -11.31 8.11
CA HIS A 87 -5.88 -11.33 8.55
C HIS A 87 -6.13 -12.34 9.67
N ARG A 88 -5.37 -13.45 9.71
CA ARG A 88 -5.46 -14.43 10.80
C ARG A 88 -5.06 -13.80 12.13
N LEU A 89 -3.98 -13.01 12.13
CA LEU A 89 -3.50 -12.26 13.31
C LEU A 89 -4.50 -11.16 13.71
N TRP A 90 -5.09 -10.46 12.74
CA TRP A 90 -6.15 -9.48 13.00
C TRP A 90 -7.39 -10.13 13.63
N LYS A 91 -7.81 -11.30 13.15
CA LYS A 91 -8.94 -12.07 13.72
C LYS A 91 -8.65 -12.59 15.12
N ASP A 92 -7.44 -13.09 15.38
CA ASP A 92 -7.01 -13.50 16.72
C ASP A 92 -6.96 -12.31 17.69
N HIS A 93 -6.43 -11.16 17.26
CA HIS A 93 -6.43 -9.93 18.04
C HIS A 93 -7.85 -9.43 18.32
N PHE A 94 -8.71 -9.41 17.32
CA PHE A 94 -10.13 -9.03 17.44
C PHE A 94 -10.83 -9.85 18.52
N VAL A 95 -10.79 -11.19 18.43
CA VAL A 95 -11.44 -12.08 19.41
C VAL A 95 -10.85 -11.91 20.81
N ARG A 96 -9.51 -11.82 20.95
CA ARG A 96 -8.86 -11.55 22.24
C ARG A 96 -9.28 -10.21 22.84
N SER A 97 -9.44 -9.18 22.01
CA SER A 97 -9.87 -7.84 22.44
C SER A 97 -11.33 -7.78 22.93
N LEU A 98 -12.14 -8.76 22.54
CA LEU A 98 -13.54 -8.94 22.99
C LEU A 98 -13.64 -9.81 24.24
N ASN A 99 -12.67 -10.70 24.44
CA ASN A 99 -12.58 -11.62 25.58
C ASN A 99 -13.90 -12.39 25.87
N PRO A 100 -14.49 -13.07 24.87
CA PRO A 100 -15.81 -13.71 24.99
C PRO A 100 -15.83 -14.79 26.08
N GLY A 101 -16.96 -14.89 26.78
CA GLY A 101 -17.12 -15.81 27.93
C GLY A 101 -16.52 -15.30 29.25
N SER A 102 -15.93 -14.10 29.28
CA SER A 102 -15.47 -13.48 30.54
C SER A 102 -16.64 -12.97 31.40
N ALA A 103 -16.39 -12.75 32.68
CA ALA A 103 -17.38 -12.13 33.58
C ALA A 103 -17.57 -10.64 33.23
N LEU A 104 -18.73 -10.30 32.64
CA LEU A 104 -19.10 -8.92 32.31
C LEU A 104 -19.33 -8.09 33.60
N PRO A 105 -18.63 -6.95 33.80
CA PRO A 105 -18.74 -6.14 35.03
C PRO A 105 -20.14 -5.60 35.31
N SER A 106 -20.99 -5.49 34.28
CA SER A 106 -22.33 -4.90 34.38
C SER A 106 -23.41 -5.87 34.89
N ARG A 107 -23.05 -7.13 35.20
CA ARG A 107 -24.02 -8.21 35.49
C ARG A 107 -24.27 -8.40 36.98
N ASN A 108 -24.68 -7.35 37.67
CA ASN A 108 -24.85 -7.35 39.14
C ASN A 108 -26.26 -7.77 39.62
N THR A 109 -27.17 -8.17 38.71
CA THR A 109 -28.58 -8.47 39.05
C THR A 109 -29.20 -9.64 38.28
N ASP A 110 -28.44 -10.70 37.97
CA ASP A 110 -29.06 -12.03 37.81
C ASP A 110 -28.05 -13.17 37.96
N THR A 111 -28.15 -13.94 39.04
CA THR A 111 -27.27 -15.07 39.40
C THR A 111 -27.66 -16.37 38.68
N THR A 112 -28.08 -16.27 37.42
CA THR A 112 -28.27 -17.42 36.53
C THR A 112 -27.02 -17.61 35.65
N GLY A 113 -26.34 -18.74 35.85
CA GLY A 113 -25.10 -19.13 35.16
C GLY A 113 -25.30 -19.44 33.66
N LYS A 114 -25.66 -18.42 32.89
CA LYS A 114 -25.73 -18.47 31.42
C LYS A 114 -24.55 -17.69 30.84
N GLY A 115 -23.75 -18.32 29.99
CA GLY A 115 -22.71 -17.63 29.22
C GLY A 115 -23.31 -16.62 28.22
N TRP A 116 -22.46 -16.00 27.43
CA TRP A 116 -22.85 -14.93 26.51
C TRP A 116 -23.72 -15.47 25.37
N ASN A 117 -24.72 -14.71 24.94
CA ASN A 117 -25.42 -14.93 23.68
C ASN A 117 -24.80 -14.05 22.59
N ILE A 118 -24.08 -14.67 21.66
CA ILE A 118 -23.31 -13.98 20.63
C ILE A 118 -24.00 -14.18 19.26
N LEU A 119 -24.07 -13.11 18.47
CA LEU A 119 -24.58 -13.14 17.09
C LEU A 119 -23.47 -12.73 16.14
N ASP A 120 -23.02 -13.66 15.29
CA ASP A 120 -21.94 -13.45 14.31
C ASP A 120 -22.52 -13.33 12.90
N ILE A 121 -22.35 -12.16 12.29
CA ILE A 121 -23.09 -11.71 11.11
C ILE A 121 -22.18 -11.64 9.89
N ALA A 122 -22.68 -12.15 8.75
CA ALA A 122 -21.89 -12.42 7.54
C ALA A 122 -20.69 -13.34 7.82
N GLY A 123 -20.82 -14.19 8.84
CA GLY A 123 -19.80 -15.11 9.32
C GLY A 123 -20.00 -16.55 8.80
N GLY A 124 -20.63 -16.74 7.63
CA GLY A 124 -21.17 -18.04 7.21
C GLY A 124 -20.21 -19.24 7.30
N THR A 125 -18.91 -19.06 7.05
CA THR A 125 -17.87 -20.11 7.16
C THR A 125 -17.48 -20.48 8.60
N GLY A 126 -17.91 -19.70 9.60
CA GLY A 126 -17.77 -19.95 11.03
C GLY A 126 -16.42 -19.60 11.69
N ASP A 127 -15.43 -19.10 10.95
CA ASP A 127 -14.07 -18.82 11.46
C ASP A 127 -14.05 -17.98 12.76
N ILE A 128 -14.83 -16.89 12.82
CA ILE A 128 -14.91 -16.03 14.01
C ILE A 128 -15.71 -16.68 15.13
N ALA A 129 -16.88 -17.24 14.82
CA ALA A 129 -17.69 -18.00 15.77
C ALA A 129 -16.92 -19.13 16.47
N PHE A 130 -16.13 -19.91 15.73
CA PHE A 130 -15.30 -20.98 16.30
C PHE A 130 -14.22 -20.41 17.22
N ARG A 131 -13.48 -19.38 16.79
CA ARG A 131 -12.48 -18.70 17.64
C ARG A 131 -13.09 -18.11 18.92
N MET A 132 -14.29 -17.55 18.86
CA MET A 132 -14.98 -17.03 20.06
C MET A 132 -15.36 -18.14 21.03
N LEU A 133 -15.84 -19.29 20.54
CA LEU A 133 -16.13 -20.46 21.37
C LEU A 133 -14.84 -21.09 21.94
N ASP A 134 -13.77 -21.18 21.14
CA ASP A 134 -12.45 -21.66 21.58
C ASP A 134 -11.87 -20.75 22.67
N HIS A 135 -11.94 -19.42 22.50
CA HIS A 135 -11.48 -18.47 23.51
C HIS A 135 -12.31 -18.59 24.80
N ALA A 136 -13.65 -18.62 24.69
CA ALA A 136 -14.53 -18.81 25.84
C ALA A 136 -14.22 -20.11 26.59
N THR A 137 -14.02 -21.21 25.87
CA THR A 137 -13.80 -22.55 26.44
C THR A 137 -12.40 -22.71 27.04
N ASN A 138 -11.36 -22.31 26.30
CA ASN A 138 -9.97 -22.65 26.61
C ASN A 138 -9.27 -21.57 27.45
N ILE A 139 -9.70 -20.31 27.38
CA ILE A 139 -9.12 -19.19 28.13
C ILE A 139 -10.00 -18.79 29.33
N ASN A 140 -11.31 -18.63 29.13
CA ASN A 140 -12.23 -18.19 30.18
C ASN A 140 -12.95 -19.35 30.91
N HIS A 141 -12.73 -20.61 30.48
CA HIS A 141 -13.39 -21.81 31.02
C HIS A 141 -14.93 -21.76 31.03
N ASP A 142 -15.51 -20.99 30.11
CA ASP A 142 -16.95 -20.86 29.92
C ASP A 142 -17.46 -21.88 28.89
N HIS A 143 -18.26 -22.82 29.38
CA HIS A 143 -18.92 -23.87 28.60
C HIS A 143 -20.38 -23.52 28.23
N GLU A 144 -20.90 -22.36 28.61
CA GLU A 144 -22.28 -21.92 28.41
C GLU A 144 -22.45 -20.80 27.37
N THR A 145 -21.38 -20.10 26.97
CA THR A 145 -21.45 -19.12 25.85
C THR A 145 -21.94 -19.80 24.58
N ARG A 146 -22.87 -19.16 23.87
CA ARG A 146 -23.49 -19.63 22.62
C ARG A 146 -23.24 -18.63 21.50
N VAL A 147 -22.99 -19.12 20.29
CA VAL A 147 -22.86 -18.30 19.08
C VAL A 147 -23.91 -18.73 18.05
N THR A 148 -24.65 -17.76 17.53
CA THR A 148 -25.49 -17.90 16.34
C THR A 148 -24.75 -17.30 15.15
N ILE A 149 -24.40 -18.11 14.16
CA ILE A 149 -23.88 -17.65 12.87
C ILE A 149 -25.06 -17.29 11.99
N ALA A 150 -25.09 -16.06 11.50
CA ALA A 150 -26.09 -15.55 10.57
C ALA A 150 -25.44 -15.07 9.27
N ASP A 151 -25.92 -15.59 8.15
CA ASP A 151 -25.48 -15.17 6.81
C ASP A 151 -26.68 -15.16 5.86
N ILE A 152 -26.60 -14.37 4.79
CA ILE A 152 -27.64 -14.33 3.76
C ILE A 152 -27.42 -15.43 2.72
N ASN A 153 -26.16 -15.82 2.49
CA ASN A 153 -25.77 -16.82 1.49
C ASN A 153 -25.85 -18.25 2.09
N PRO A 154 -26.67 -19.15 1.51
CA PRO A 154 -26.83 -20.52 2.02
C PRO A 154 -25.61 -21.41 1.78
N ASP A 155 -24.80 -21.15 0.74
CA ASP A 155 -23.59 -21.92 0.42
C ASP A 155 -22.49 -21.65 1.45
N MET A 156 -22.34 -20.39 1.88
CA MET A 156 -21.43 -20.01 2.96
C MET A 156 -21.80 -20.73 4.27
N LEU A 157 -23.10 -20.76 4.62
CA LEU A 157 -23.59 -21.51 5.78
C LEU A 157 -23.41 -23.03 5.64
N ALA A 158 -23.48 -23.58 4.42
CA ALA A 158 -23.23 -25.00 4.18
C ALA A 158 -21.75 -25.36 4.43
N GLU A 159 -20.82 -24.51 3.98
CA GLU A 159 -19.39 -24.68 4.24
C GLU A 159 -19.07 -24.51 5.73
N GLY A 160 -19.67 -23.53 6.43
CA GLY A 160 -19.54 -23.40 7.89
C GLY A 160 -20.08 -24.61 8.67
N LYS A 161 -21.23 -25.16 8.28
CA LYS A 161 -21.78 -26.40 8.87
C LYS A 161 -20.82 -27.57 8.65
N LYS A 162 -20.28 -27.75 7.44
CA LYS A 162 -19.29 -28.77 7.11
C LYS A 162 -18.01 -28.64 7.96
N ARG A 163 -17.49 -27.42 8.14
CA ARG A 163 -16.33 -27.13 9.00
C ARG A 163 -16.62 -27.40 10.47
N SER A 164 -17.82 -27.05 10.94
CA SER A 164 -18.20 -27.25 12.34
C SER A 164 -18.07 -28.69 12.81
N ILE A 165 -18.25 -29.68 11.92
CA ILE A 165 -18.06 -31.13 12.17
C ILE A 165 -16.66 -31.45 12.73
N GLN A 166 -15.65 -30.65 12.39
CA GLN A 166 -14.26 -30.84 12.87
C GLN A 166 -13.99 -30.15 14.21
N THR A 167 -14.98 -29.43 14.76
CA THR A 167 -14.89 -28.68 16.03
C THR A 167 -15.59 -29.42 17.16
N PRO A 168 -15.22 -29.22 18.43
CA PRO A 168 -15.95 -29.79 19.57
C PRO A 168 -17.36 -29.21 19.76
N TYR A 169 -17.74 -28.20 18.96
CA TYR A 169 -19.04 -27.52 19.04
C TYR A 169 -20.11 -28.12 18.12
N TYR A 170 -19.74 -29.07 17.26
CA TYR A 170 -20.69 -29.79 16.41
C TYR A 170 -21.78 -30.46 17.24
N ASN A 171 -23.03 -30.32 16.80
CA ASN A 171 -24.20 -30.93 17.46
C ASN A 171 -24.35 -30.56 18.96
N THR A 172 -23.83 -29.39 19.37
CA THR A 172 -24.00 -28.83 20.72
C THR A 172 -24.99 -27.67 20.72
N ASN A 173 -25.61 -27.40 21.87
CA ASN A 173 -26.48 -26.23 22.07
C ASN A 173 -25.70 -24.89 22.17
N ARG A 174 -24.42 -24.86 21.79
CA ARG A 174 -23.54 -23.68 21.80
C ARG A 174 -23.34 -23.06 20.43
N LEU A 175 -23.67 -23.76 19.35
CA LEU A 175 -23.44 -23.31 17.98
C LEU A 175 -24.71 -23.51 17.17
N SER A 176 -25.21 -22.44 16.54
CA SER A 176 -26.37 -22.50 15.65
C SER A 176 -26.12 -21.70 14.38
N PHE A 177 -26.79 -22.10 13.29
CA PHE A 177 -26.68 -21.47 11.98
C PHE A 177 -28.06 -21.00 11.53
N MET A 178 -28.16 -19.76 11.07
CA MET A 178 -29.40 -19.14 10.61
C MET A 178 -29.16 -18.44 9.27
N GLN A 179 -30.08 -18.60 8.32
CA GLN A 179 -30.10 -17.74 7.15
C GLN A 179 -30.88 -16.46 7.48
N GLY A 180 -30.31 -15.28 7.20
CA GLY A 180 -30.91 -14.00 7.54
C GLY A 180 -30.23 -12.81 6.89
N ASN A 181 -31.00 -11.77 6.61
CA ASN A 181 -30.48 -10.50 6.10
C ASN A 181 -30.17 -9.58 7.28
N ALA A 182 -28.91 -9.18 7.46
CA ALA A 182 -28.46 -8.33 8.57
C ALA A 182 -29.17 -6.97 8.67
N GLN A 183 -29.83 -6.51 7.60
CA GLN A 183 -30.62 -5.28 7.57
C GLN A 183 -32.03 -5.45 8.16
N HIS A 184 -32.53 -6.69 8.29
CA HIS A 184 -33.81 -7.00 8.92
C HIS A 184 -33.87 -8.46 9.42
N MET A 185 -33.86 -8.63 10.74
CA MET A 185 -33.67 -9.89 11.47
C MET A 185 -34.85 -10.20 12.40
N PRO A 186 -36.07 -10.41 11.86
CA PRO A 186 -37.29 -10.59 12.67
C PRO A 186 -37.27 -11.84 13.57
N ASN A 187 -36.42 -12.82 13.24
CA ASN A 187 -36.22 -14.04 14.03
C ASN A 187 -35.40 -13.83 15.31
N ILE A 188 -34.75 -12.67 15.47
CA ILE A 188 -33.96 -12.31 16.66
C ILE A 188 -34.72 -11.26 17.49
N PRO A 189 -35.10 -11.56 18.74
CA PRO A 189 -35.79 -10.60 19.61
C PRO A 189 -34.93 -9.39 19.96
N ASP A 190 -35.58 -8.25 20.20
CA ASP A 190 -34.97 -7.05 20.78
C ASP A 190 -34.25 -7.39 22.10
N ASN A 191 -33.15 -6.70 22.40
CA ASN A 191 -32.43 -6.82 23.67
C ASN A 191 -32.08 -8.27 24.07
N SER A 192 -31.72 -9.14 23.11
CA SER A 192 -31.46 -10.56 23.35
C SER A 192 -29.98 -10.97 23.23
N VAL A 193 -29.18 -10.19 22.52
CA VAL A 193 -27.76 -10.46 22.22
C VAL A 193 -26.84 -9.69 23.18
N ASP A 194 -25.78 -10.33 23.68
CA ASP A 194 -24.76 -9.71 24.53
C ASP A 194 -23.60 -9.13 23.70
N LEU A 195 -23.21 -9.82 22.63
CA LEU A 195 -22.15 -9.41 21.70
C LEU A 195 -22.61 -9.64 20.25
N TYR A 196 -22.53 -8.59 19.43
CA TYR A 196 -22.78 -8.63 17.99
C TYR A 196 -21.44 -8.49 17.26
N THR A 197 -21.06 -9.47 16.45
CA THR A 197 -19.85 -9.43 15.62
C THR A 197 -20.19 -9.37 14.14
N VAL A 198 -19.40 -8.60 13.39
CA VAL A 198 -19.37 -8.66 11.92
C VAL A 198 -17.93 -8.46 11.45
N VAL A 199 -17.40 -9.38 10.66
CA VAL A 199 -15.99 -9.39 10.25
C VAL A 199 -15.88 -9.57 8.75
N PHE A 200 -15.29 -8.58 8.06
CA PHE A 200 -15.12 -8.56 6.60
C PHE A 200 -16.41 -8.81 5.79
N GLY A 201 -17.57 -8.43 6.33
CA GLY A 201 -18.88 -8.58 5.69
C GLY A 201 -19.62 -7.27 5.40
N ILE A 202 -19.62 -6.32 6.35
CA ILE A 202 -20.49 -5.14 6.34
C ILE A 202 -20.25 -4.19 5.15
N ARG A 203 -19.06 -4.21 4.54
CA ARG A 203 -18.82 -3.44 3.30
C ARG A 203 -19.77 -3.80 2.16
N ASN A 204 -20.26 -5.03 2.11
CA ASN A 204 -21.09 -5.54 1.01
C ASN A 204 -22.59 -5.23 1.16
N PHE A 205 -23.05 -4.85 2.36
CA PHE A 205 -24.47 -4.57 2.63
C PHE A 205 -25.00 -3.42 1.76
N THR A 206 -26.28 -3.50 1.37
CA THR A 206 -26.92 -2.49 0.51
C THR A 206 -27.15 -1.21 1.30
N ASP A 207 -27.74 -1.33 2.49
CA ASP A 207 -27.95 -0.25 3.45
C ASP A 207 -27.23 -0.58 4.78
N LYS A 208 -26.03 -0.01 4.92
CA LYS A 208 -25.17 -0.17 6.11
C LYS A 208 -25.80 0.47 7.35
N GLN A 209 -26.59 1.53 7.21
CA GLN A 209 -27.23 2.18 8.35
C GLN A 209 -28.38 1.32 8.88
N ALA A 210 -29.17 0.69 7.99
CA ALA A 210 -30.21 -0.26 8.40
C ALA A 210 -29.63 -1.41 9.24
N ALA A 211 -28.50 -2.01 8.80
CA ALA A 211 -27.83 -3.06 9.55
C ALA A 211 -27.27 -2.59 10.92
N LEU A 212 -26.75 -1.36 11.01
CA LEU A 212 -26.29 -0.79 12.29
C LEU A 212 -27.47 -0.52 13.26
N ASN A 213 -28.60 -0.05 12.74
CA ASN A 213 -29.82 0.15 13.52
C ASN A 213 -30.39 -1.19 14.01
N GLU A 214 -30.34 -2.23 13.18
CA GLU A 214 -30.80 -3.58 13.54
C GLU A 214 -29.87 -4.25 14.56
N ALA A 215 -28.55 -4.05 14.44
CA ALA A 215 -27.58 -4.43 15.46
C ALA A 215 -27.87 -3.76 16.82
N PHE A 216 -28.26 -2.48 16.81
CA PHE A 216 -28.67 -1.76 18.02
C PHE A 216 -29.96 -2.32 18.63
N ARG A 217 -30.95 -2.73 17.81
CA ARG A 217 -32.20 -3.35 18.28
C ARG A 217 -31.96 -4.68 19.00
N VAL A 218 -31.17 -5.59 18.41
CA VAL A 218 -31.00 -6.95 18.94
C VAL A 218 -30.08 -7.01 20.17
N LEU A 219 -29.18 -6.03 20.33
CA LEU A 219 -28.28 -5.94 21.48
C LEU A 219 -28.99 -5.49 22.76
N LYS A 220 -28.60 -6.10 23.87
CA LYS A 220 -29.00 -5.72 25.24
C LYS A 220 -28.42 -4.35 25.64
N PRO A 221 -29.00 -3.68 26.64
CA PRO A 221 -28.34 -2.56 27.32
C PRO A 221 -26.99 -3.00 27.91
N GLY A 222 -25.92 -2.25 27.62
CA GLY A 222 -24.55 -2.64 27.96
C GLY A 222 -23.93 -3.72 27.06
N GLY A 223 -24.67 -4.22 26.06
CA GLY A 223 -24.17 -5.11 25.01
C GLY A 223 -23.15 -4.43 24.10
N VAL A 224 -22.31 -5.24 23.46
CA VAL A 224 -21.18 -4.79 22.64
C VAL A 224 -21.47 -5.00 21.15
N PHE A 225 -21.30 -3.96 20.35
CA PHE A 225 -21.14 -4.08 18.90
C PHE A 225 -19.66 -4.06 18.56
N ALA A 226 -19.22 -5.05 17.78
CA ALA A 226 -17.84 -5.21 17.34
C ALA A 226 -17.77 -5.50 15.84
N CYS A 227 -17.19 -4.59 15.09
CA CYS A 227 -16.97 -4.72 13.65
C CYS A 227 -15.47 -4.73 13.36
N MET A 228 -15.02 -5.64 12.48
CA MET A 228 -13.70 -5.57 11.88
C MET A 228 -13.82 -5.58 10.36
N GLU A 229 -13.32 -4.55 9.70
CA GLU A 229 -13.47 -4.37 8.25
C GLU A 229 -12.23 -3.68 7.67
N PHE A 230 -12.00 -3.83 6.36
CA PHE A 230 -11.00 -3.04 5.66
C PHE A 230 -11.34 -1.54 5.71
N SER A 231 -10.33 -0.68 5.81
CA SER A 231 -10.53 0.76 5.98
C SER A 231 -9.48 1.59 5.25
N LYS A 232 -9.38 2.89 5.58
CA LYS A 232 -8.46 3.82 4.91
C LYS A 232 -7.13 3.90 5.64
N VAL A 233 -6.05 3.70 4.89
CA VAL A 233 -4.68 3.85 5.37
C VAL A 233 -4.40 5.33 5.67
N GLU A 234 -4.02 5.65 6.91
CA GLU A 234 -3.83 7.04 7.38
C GLU A 234 -2.61 7.72 6.75
N ASN A 235 -1.53 6.97 6.51
CA ASN A 235 -0.31 7.50 5.89
C ASN A 235 -0.45 7.57 4.36
N SER A 236 -0.32 8.77 3.78
CA SER A 236 -0.53 9.01 2.33
C SER A 236 0.41 8.21 1.42
N VAL A 237 1.68 8.05 1.79
CA VAL A 237 2.67 7.26 1.02
C VAL A 237 2.32 5.78 1.08
N PHE A 238 2.01 5.26 2.26
CA PHE A 238 1.61 3.86 2.42
C PHE A 238 0.27 3.57 1.75
N ASN A 239 -0.68 4.51 1.76
CA ASN A 239 -1.95 4.44 1.04
C ASN A 239 -1.73 4.39 -0.48
N ALA A 240 -0.81 5.19 -1.03
CA ALA A 240 -0.47 5.13 -2.46
C ALA A 240 0.12 3.77 -2.86
N VAL A 241 1.04 3.23 -2.06
CA VAL A 241 1.62 1.88 -2.27
C VAL A 241 0.54 0.80 -2.13
N TYR A 242 -0.31 0.88 -1.10
CA TYR A 242 -1.41 -0.06 -0.85
C TYR A 242 -2.44 -0.03 -1.98
N LYS A 243 -2.83 1.15 -2.49
CA LYS A 243 -3.73 1.28 -3.65
C LYS A 243 -3.09 0.71 -4.91
N GLN A 244 -1.85 1.05 -5.21
CA GLN A 244 -1.15 0.54 -6.39
C GLN A 244 -1.05 -1.00 -6.36
N TRP A 245 -0.73 -1.56 -5.20
CA TRP A 245 -0.72 -3.01 -4.99
C TRP A 245 -2.12 -3.61 -5.10
N SER A 246 -3.13 -3.03 -4.44
CA SER A 246 -4.49 -3.57 -4.41
C SER A 246 -5.14 -3.55 -5.79
N PHE A 247 -5.12 -2.43 -6.51
CA PHE A 247 -5.76 -2.31 -7.82
C PHE A 247 -5.02 -3.03 -8.94
N SER A 248 -3.71 -3.25 -8.82
CA SER A 248 -2.92 -3.93 -9.88
C SER A 248 -2.72 -5.42 -9.61
N ALA A 249 -2.33 -5.80 -8.39
CA ALA A 249 -1.89 -7.17 -8.09
C ALA A 249 -3.06 -8.09 -7.71
N ILE A 250 -3.96 -7.64 -6.82
CA ILE A 250 -5.03 -8.51 -6.27
C ILE A 250 -5.93 -9.09 -7.38
N PRO A 251 -6.46 -8.33 -8.38
CA PRO A 251 -7.30 -8.89 -9.44
C PRO A 251 -6.53 -9.84 -10.37
N MET A 252 -5.27 -9.54 -10.68
CA MET A 252 -4.44 -10.42 -11.51
C MET A 252 -4.14 -11.75 -10.82
N ILE A 253 -3.98 -11.74 -9.49
CA ILE A 253 -3.68 -12.96 -8.74
C ILE A 253 -4.95 -13.76 -8.44
N GLY A 254 -6.11 -13.09 -8.28
CA GLY A 254 -7.41 -13.76 -8.31
C GLY A 254 -7.66 -14.54 -9.61
N GLN A 255 -7.31 -13.95 -10.75
CA GLN A 255 -7.35 -14.62 -12.04
C GLN A 255 -6.43 -15.86 -12.12
N LEU A 256 -5.25 -15.79 -11.51
CA LEU A 256 -4.21 -16.83 -11.57
C LEU A 256 -4.47 -18.00 -10.59
N VAL A 257 -4.97 -17.71 -9.39
CA VAL A 257 -5.14 -18.68 -8.30
C VAL A 257 -6.55 -19.26 -8.22
N ALA A 258 -7.57 -18.42 -8.43
CA ALA A 258 -8.97 -18.81 -8.29
C ALA A 258 -9.72 -18.88 -9.64
N GLY A 259 -9.11 -18.40 -10.74
CA GLY A 259 -9.77 -18.28 -12.04
C GLY A 259 -10.82 -17.16 -12.11
N ASP A 260 -11.01 -16.40 -11.03
CA ASP A 260 -12.09 -15.45 -10.83
C ASP A 260 -11.52 -14.04 -10.59
N ARG A 261 -11.27 -13.32 -11.69
CA ARG A 261 -10.78 -11.93 -11.64
C ARG A 261 -11.84 -10.98 -11.10
N ASP A 262 -13.09 -11.18 -11.47
CA ASP A 262 -14.16 -10.21 -11.27
C ASP A 262 -14.56 -10.12 -9.79
N SER A 263 -14.57 -11.24 -9.06
CA SER A 263 -14.75 -11.26 -7.60
C SER A 263 -13.64 -10.50 -6.85
N TYR A 264 -12.39 -10.63 -7.31
CA TYR A 264 -11.25 -9.94 -6.70
C TYR A 264 -11.20 -8.44 -7.09
N GLN A 265 -11.62 -8.09 -8.31
CA GLN A 265 -11.82 -6.69 -8.73
C GLN A 265 -12.92 -6.03 -7.89
N TYR A 266 -14.10 -6.66 -7.80
CA TYR A 266 -15.22 -6.20 -6.96
C TYR A 266 -14.77 -5.95 -5.51
N LEU A 267 -13.96 -6.85 -4.94
CA LEU A 267 -13.46 -6.69 -3.59
C LEU A 267 -12.66 -5.38 -3.43
N VAL A 268 -11.66 -5.13 -4.28
CA VAL A 268 -10.81 -3.92 -4.15
C VAL A 268 -11.66 -2.65 -4.29
N GLU A 269 -12.62 -2.66 -5.22
CA GLU A 269 -13.56 -1.56 -5.38
C GLU A 269 -14.50 -1.40 -4.18
N SER A 270 -14.92 -2.50 -3.53
CA SER A 270 -15.75 -2.48 -2.31
C SER A 270 -15.00 -1.88 -1.11
N ILE A 271 -13.69 -2.13 -1.01
CA ILE A 271 -12.81 -1.52 0.01
C ILE A 271 -12.64 -0.02 -0.27
N GLU A 272 -12.46 0.37 -1.54
CA GLU A 272 -12.32 1.78 -1.88
C GLU A 272 -13.63 2.57 -1.71
N LYS A 273 -14.79 1.92 -1.86
CA LYS A 273 -16.11 2.51 -1.57
C LYS A 273 -16.52 2.47 -0.10
N PHE A 274 -15.81 1.74 0.76
CA PHE A 274 -16.14 1.68 2.19
C PHE A 274 -15.82 3.02 2.89
N PRO A 275 -16.66 3.50 3.82
CA PRO A 275 -16.38 4.74 4.55
C PRO A 275 -15.07 4.67 5.34
N SER A 276 -14.44 5.81 5.54
CA SER A 276 -13.31 5.94 6.47
C SER A 276 -13.71 5.63 7.91
N GLN A 277 -12.72 5.44 8.78
CA GLN A 277 -12.91 5.09 10.18
C GLN A 277 -13.82 6.08 10.92
N GLU A 278 -13.64 7.39 10.67
CA GLU A 278 -14.42 8.46 11.30
C GLU A 278 -15.84 8.56 10.71
N GLU A 279 -16.01 8.38 9.40
CA GLU A 279 -17.34 8.34 8.77
C GLU A 279 -18.16 7.13 9.27
N PHE A 280 -17.56 5.94 9.32
CA PHE A 280 -18.21 4.74 9.82
C PHE A 280 -18.52 4.83 11.32
N ARG A 281 -17.61 5.44 12.11
CA ARG A 281 -17.87 5.83 13.51
C ARG A 281 -19.08 6.77 13.60
N GLY A 282 -19.23 7.74 12.70
CA GLY A 282 -20.40 8.61 12.61
C GLY A 282 -21.71 7.85 12.35
N MET A 283 -21.69 6.85 11.45
CA MET A 283 -22.85 5.97 11.19
C MET A 283 -23.22 5.12 12.43
N ILE A 284 -22.22 4.62 13.15
CA ILE A 284 -22.39 3.90 14.42
C ILE A 284 -23.01 4.82 15.48
N GLN A 285 -22.54 6.07 15.60
CA GLN A 285 -23.11 7.07 16.51
C GLN A 285 -24.58 7.35 16.17
N LYS A 286 -24.88 7.49 14.88
CA LYS A 286 -26.24 7.75 14.37
C LYS A 286 -27.22 6.61 14.66
N ALA A 287 -26.75 5.37 14.77
CA ALA A 287 -27.57 4.23 15.20
C ALA A 287 -27.91 4.23 16.71
N GLY A 288 -27.25 5.07 17.52
CA GLY A 288 -27.50 5.22 18.97
C GLY A 288 -26.43 4.65 19.89
N PHE A 289 -25.34 4.09 19.36
CA PHE A 289 -24.25 3.52 20.16
C PHE A 289 -23.42 4.60 20.88
N MET A 290 -22.94 4.28 22.10
CA MET A 290 -21.96 5.10 22.80
C MET A 290 -20.55 4.78 22.30
N ILE A 291 -19.81 5.83 21.97
CA ILE A 291 -18.44 5.72 21.48
C ILE A 291 -17.46 6.15 22.59
N PRO A 292 -16.77 5.21 23.26
CA PRO A 292 -15.71 5.54 24.20
C PRO A 292 -14.42 5.92 23.46
N GLY A 293 -13.85 7.08 23.81
CA GLY A 293 -12.59 7.56 23.22
C GLY A 293 -12.68 7.72 21.69
N ARG A 294 -11.69 7.17 20.97
CA ARG A 294 -11.65 7.19 19.49
C ARG A 294 -12.73 6.30 18.85
N GLY A 295 -13.24 5.28 19.55
CA GLY A 295 -14.24 4.34 19.03
C GLY A 295 -13.74 3.26 18.07
N PHE A 296 -12.51 3.37 17.59
CA PHE A 296 -11.88 2.39 16.72
C PHE A 296 -10.37 2.25 16.97
N GLU A 297 -9.83 1.13 16.52
CA GLU A 297 -8.43 0.75 16.54
C GLU A 297 -7.97 0.42 15.11
N ASN A 298 -6.88 1.06 14.64
CA ASN A 298 -6.31 0.81 13.32
C ASN A 298 -5.34 -0.37 13.37
N LEU A 299 -5.53 -1.33 12.47
CA LEU A 299 -4.65 -2.48 12.27
C LEU A 299 -3.74 -2.24 11.07
N THR A 300 -2.44 -2.51 11.25
CA THR A 300 -1.41 -2.40 10.19
C THR A 300 -1.51 -1.08 9.41
N GLY A 301 -1.45 0.05 10.11
CA GLY A 301 -1.48 1.39 9.51
C GLY A 301 -2.84 1.85 8.95
N GLY A 302 -3.92 1.13 9.25
CA GLY A 302 -5.29 1.45 8.81
C GLY A 302 -5.78 0.65 7.60
N ILE A 303 -5.06 -0.39 7.18
CA ILE A 303 -5.56 -1.34 6.15
C ILE A 303 -6.87 -1.98 6.60
N ALA A 304 -6.96 -2.34 7.88
CA ALA A 304 -8.20 -2.75 8.54
C ALA A 304 -8.38 -1.95 9.83
N ALA A 305 -9.62 -1.86 10.31
CA ALA A 305 -9.95 -1.23 11.58
C ALA A 305 -10.93 -2.10 12.39
N ILE A 306 -10.80 -2.06 13.72
CA ILE A 306 -11.78 -2.61 14.65
C ILE A 306 -12.58 -1.46 15.25
N HIS A 307 -13.88 -1.43 14.99
CA HIS A 307 -14.82 -0.53 15.68
C HIS A 307 -15.51 -1.31 16.79
N LYS A 308 -15.34 -0.87 18.05
CA LYS A 308 -15.89 -1.55 19.24
C LYS A 308 -16.57 -0.53 20.14
N VAL A 309 -17.89 -0.70 20.32
CA VAL A 309 -18.76 0.26 21.01
C VAL A 309 -19.80 -0.47 21.88
N THR A 310 -20.41 0.25 22.80
CA THR A 310 -21.42 -0.29 23.73
C THR A 310 -22.73 0.49 23.67
N ILE A 311 -23.82 -0.15 24.08
CA ILE A 311 -25.10 0.54 24.30
C ILE A 311 -25.13 1.15 25.71
N ASN A 312 -25.57 2.41 25.82
CA ASN A 312 -25.78 3.06 27.12
C ASN A 312 -26.95 2.42 27.89
N HIS A 313 -26.76 2.14 29.17
CA HIS A 313 -27.84 1.68 30.06
C HIS A 313 -29.05 2.62 30.11
N ILE A 314 -28.88 3.92 29.86
CA ILE A 314 -29.95 4.92 30.02
C ILE A 314 -30.74 5.17 28.72
N LEU A 315 -30.10 5.10 27.54
CA LEU A 315 -30.72 5.54 26.28
C LEU A 315 -31.80 4.59 25.74
N GLN A 316 -31.61 3.27 25.90
CA GLN A 316 -32.54 2.29 25.32
C GLN A 316 -33.92 2.30 26.01
N TYR A 317 -33.97 2.67 27.30
CA TYR A 317 -35.21 2.77 28.07
C TYR A 317 -36.16 3.90 27.60
N VAL A 318 -35.59 4.96 26.99
CA VAL A 318 -36.36 6.10 26.47
C VAL A 318 -36.90 5.81 25.07
N ILE A 319 -36.08 5.23 24.19
CA ILE A 319 -36.44 4.95 22.79
C ILE A 319 -37.44 3.76 22.70
N CYS A 320 -37.26 2.72 23.52
CA CYS A 320 -38.15 1.56 23.47
C CYS A 320 -39.57 1.88 24.01
N LYS A 321 -39.70 2.88 24.90
CA LYS A 321 -41.00 3.39 25.36
C LYS A 321 -41.74 4.17 24.26
N SER A 322 -41.07 5.08 23.56
CA SER A 322 -41.74 5.91 22.55
C SER A 322 -42.24 5.10 21.34
N VAL A 323 -41.55 4.02 20.93
CA VAL A 323 -42.04 3.12 19.86
C VAL A 323 -43.22 2.25 20.33
N SER A 324 -43.25 1.85 21.60
CA SER A 324 -44.33 1.01 22.16
C SER A 324 -45.57 1.78 22.61
N GLU A 325 -45.46 3.09 22.87
CA GLU A 325 -46.60 3.97 23.12
C GLU A 325 -47.34 4.34 21.82
N VAL A 326 -46.62 4.62 20.72
CA VAL A 326 -47.23 4.87 19.39
C VAL A 326 -48.01 3.65 18.85
N SER A 327 -47.61 2.44 19.22
CA SER A 327 -48.35 1.21 18.85
C SER A 327 -49.59 0.93 19.71
N LYS A 328 -49.87 1.75 20.74
CA LYS A 328 -51.01 1.57 21.67
C LYS A 328 -52.14 2.57 21.52
N GLU A 329 -51.98 3.64 20.73
CA GLU A 329 -53.06 4.63 20.52
C GLU A 329 -54.23 4.12 19.66
N ASN A 330 -54.11 2.95 19.03
CA ASN A 330 -55.17 2.32 18.20
C ASN A 330 -55.90 1.15 18.89
N GLY A 331 -56.08 1.17 20.23
CA GLY A 331 -56.78 0.10 20.96
C GLY A 331 -57.51 0.56 22.23
N PHE A 332 -58.83 0.37 22.28
CA PHE A 332 -59.70 0.83 23.38
C PHE A 332 -59.59 -0.04 24.66
N CYS A 333 -59.45 0.64 25.80
CA CYS A 333 -60.02 0.33 27.14
C CYS A 333 -59.66 -0.97 27.91
N ALA A 334 -59.01 -0.83 29.08
CA ALA A 334 -59.52 -1.28 30.39
C ALA A 334 -58.68 -0.72 31.56
N MET A 335 -59.29 -0.42 32.71
CA MET A 335 -58.64 0.22 33.88
C MET A 335 -58.02 -0.76 34.90
N GLY A 336 -57.02 -0.29 35.64
CA GLY A 336 -56.51 -0.91 36.88
C GLY A 336 -55.54 0.00 37.66
N HIS A 337 -55.93 0.45 38.86
CA HIS A 337 -55.11 1.29 39.76
C HIS A 337 -53.92 0.51 40.37
N LEU A 338 -52.81 1.19 40.68
CA LEU A 338 -52.39 1.47 42.09
C LEU A 338 -51.08 2.29 42.24
N GLN A 339 -51.22 3.41 42.96
CA GLN A 339 -50.31 4.11 43.90
C GLN A 339 -48.78 4.29 43.71
N GLN A 340 -48.38 5.55 43.96
CA GLN A 340 -47.03 6.03 44.22
C GLN A 340 -46.46 5.55 45.57
N GLN A 341 -45.13 5.52 45.72
CA GLN A 341 -44.45 6.00 46.93
C GLN A 341 -42.95 6.25 46.69
N SER A 342 -42.39 7.24 47.41
CA SER A 342 -40.97 7.61 47.39
C SER A 342 -40.55 8.21 48.75
N PRO A 343 -39.32 7.91 49.21
CA PRO A 343 -38.52 8.80 50.07
C PRO A 343 -37.09 8.99 49.51
N ILE A 344 -36.52 10.19 49.41
CA ILE A 344 -36.04 11.14 50.44
C ILE A 344 -34.64 10.77 51.01
N ILE A 345 -33.79 11.81 51.09
CA ILE A 345 -32.33 11.84 51.29
C ILE A 345 -31.95 11.84 52.80
N PRO A 346 -30.65 11.75 53.18
CA PRO A 346 -29.91 12.99 53.50
C PRO A 346 -28.40 13.05 53.12
N LEU A 347 -27.88 14.27 53.04
CA LEU A 347 -26.46 14.64 52.85
C LEU A 347 -25.62 14.48 54.14
N LEU A 348 -24.29 14.38 53.99
CA LEU A 348 -23.30 15.08 54.82
C LEU A 348 -21.90 15.12 54.14
N SER A 349 -21.12 16.17 54.44
CA SER A 349 -19.70 16.40 54.07
C SER A 349 -18.92 16.72 55.38
N PRO A 350 -17.62 17.16 55.41
CA PRO A 350 -16.61 17.35 54.36
C PRO A 350 -15.18 16.84 54.73
N ALA A 351 -14.17 17.29 53.94
CA ALA A 351 -12.78 17.60 54.32
C ALA A 351 -11.61 16.63 53.98
N ASP A 352 -10.61 17.24 53.34
CA ASP A 352 -9.19 16.85 53.12
C ASP A 352 -8.30 17.38 54.30
N PRO A 353 -6.95 17.19 54.37
CA PRO A 353 -6.03 16.39 53.53
C PRO A 353 -4.93 15.58 54.30
N SER A 354 -4.06 14.93 53.51
CA SER A 354 -2.59 14.81 53.68
C SER A 354 -1.90 13.48 54.15
N MET A 355 -1.02 13.00 53.25
CA MET A 355 0.34 12.44 53.40
C MET A 355 0.70 11.20 54.28
N ALA A 356 1.48 10.31 53.63
CA ALA A 356 2.73 9.68 54.10
C ALA A 356 2.76 8.31 54.87
N THR A 357 3.15 7.27 54.10
CA THR A 357 4.22 6.27 54.40
C THR A 357 3.94 5.06 55.32
N MET A 358 4.75 4.00 55.10
CA MET A 358 5.00 2.78 55.92
C MET A 358 4.00 1.61 55.74
N ILE A 359 4.40 0.31 55.75
CA ILE A 359 5.69 -0.37 56.04
C ILE A 359 5.71 -1.70 55.23
N LYS A 360 6.84 -2.15 54.62
CA LYS A 360 7.71 -3.31 55.02
C LYS A 360 6.94 -4.51 55.66
N LYS A 361 7.29 -5.78 55.50
CA LYS A 361 8.59 -6.46 55.27
C LYS A 361 8.28 -7.96 55.04
N ASP A 362 9.09 -8.69 54.29
CA ASP A 362 9.90 -9.73 54.96
C ASP A 362 11.18 -10.10 54.18
N ARG A 363 12.12 -10.80 54.83
CA ARG A 363 13.47 -11.14 54.35
C ARG A 363 13.86 -12.56 54.74
N LEU A 364 14.75 -13.19 53.95
CA LEU A 364 15.97 -13.97 54.30
C LEU A 364 16.49 -14.60 52.97
N ALA A 365 17.68 -14.27 52.43
CA ALA A 365 19.07 -14.60 52.84
C ALA A 365 19.37 -16.12 52.74
N ARG A 366 20.48 -16.63 52.18
CA ARG A 366 21.88 -16.16 51.95
C ARG A 366 22.44 -16.72 50.60
N ASP A 367 23.70 -16.61 50.12
CA ASP A 367 25.06 -16.35 50.68
C ASP A 367 26.01 -15.66 49.66
N GLU A 368 27.16 -15.14 50.13
CA GLU A 368 28.29 -14.57 49.34
C GLU A 368 29.54 -15.49 49.37
N LEU A 369 30.52 -15.30 48.46
CA LEU A 369 31.90 -14.89 48.83
C LEU A 369 32.92 -14.73 47.67
N SER A 370 33.82 -13.74 47.85
CA SER A 370 35.17 -13.53 47.25
C SER A 370 35.32 -12.99 45.81
N LEU A 371 36.41 -12.31 45.43
CA LEU A 371 37.08 -11.07 45.92
C LEU A 371 38.36 -10.79 45.05
N LEU A 372 38.47 -9.60 44.40
CA LEU A 372 39.69 -8.77 44.10
C LEU A 372 40.99 -9.43 43.51
N SER A 373 41.84 -8.83 42.63
CA SER A 373 42.02 -7.44 42.10
C SER A 373 43.16 -7.34 41.03
N LEU A 374 43.43 -6.11 40.51
CA LEU A 374 44.66 -5.57 39.85
C LEU A 374 44.80 -5.56 38.29
N THR A 375 45.63 -4.64 37.77
CA THR A 375 45.44 -3.89 36.48
C THR A 375 46.72 -3.77 35.56
N PRO A 376 46.79 -2.96 34.46
CA PRO A 376 47.33 -3.33 33.12
C PRO A 376 48.80 -2.85 32.85
N PRO A 377 49.38 -2.97 31.63
CA PRO A 377 49.17 -2.07 30.45
C PRO A 377 49.11 -2.80 29.06
N ASP A 378 48.93 -2.23 27.84
CA ASP A 378 48.39 -0.93 27.34
C ASP A 378 48.07 -0.95 25.80
N VAL A 379 47.09 -0.12 25.40
CA VAL A 379 46.94 0.78 24.20
C VAL A 379 47.36 0.37 22.76
N ILE A 380 46.39 0.47 21.82
CA ILE A 380 46.32 1.45 20.69
C ILE A 380 44.82 1.73 20.38
N ASP A 381 44.46 3.01 20.22
CA ASP A 381 43.09 3.54 20.21
C ASP A 381 42.31 3.42 18.88
N PRO A 382 40.97 3.51 18.94
CA PRO A 382 40.18 4.29 18.00
C PRO A 382 39.71 5.60 18.65
N VAL A 383 39.96 6.74 17.97
CA VAL A 383 39.68 8.09 18.47
C VAL A 383 38.18 8.33 18.70
N LEU A 384 37.80 8.57 19.95
CA LEU A 384 36.50 9.13 20.32
C LEU A 384 36.57 10.68 20.22
N SER A 385 35.95 11.27 19.20
CA SER A 385 35.77 12.72 19.15
C SER A 385 34.67 13.15 20.13
N THR A 386 35.03 13.94 21.12
CA THR A 386 34.10 14.49 22.11
C THR A 386 33.12 15.47 21.48
N ALA A 387 31.84 15.10 21.42
CA ALA A 387 30.73 16.03 21.27
C ALA A 387 29.71 15.75 22.38
N LYS A 388 29.16 16.81 22.97
CA LYS A 388 27.98 16.72 23.84
C LYS A 388 26.81 16.26 22.99
N ASP A 389 25.94 15.39 23.49
CA ASP A 389 24.49 15.50 23.24
C ASP A 389 23.69 14.64 24.22
N GLY A 390 22.37 14.90 24.26
CA GLY A 390 21.42 14.27 25.19
C GLY A 390 21.07 12.81 24.86
N PRO A 391 19.95 12.28 25.38
CA PRO A 391 19.51 10.93 25.05
C PRO A 391 19.15 10.84 23.56
N THR A 392 20.09 10.34 22.74
CA THR A 392 19.85 10.05 21.33
C THR A 392 18.74 9.01 21.22
N ASP A 393 17.71 9.32 20.43
CA ASP A 393 16.59 8.42 20.16
C ASP A 393 17.11 7.05 19.70
N ALA A 394 16.68 5.99 20.38
CA ALA A 394 17.07 4.62 20.09
C ALA A 394 16.74 4.22 18.63
N SER A 395 15.72 4.83 18.04
CA SER A 395 15.34 4.69 16.63
C SER A 395 16.43 5.23 15.70
N VAL A 396 16.98 6.40 16.01
CA VAL A 396 18.05 7.05 15.22
C VAL A 396 19.36 6.28 15.37
N SER A 397 19.70 5.83 16.58
CA SER A 397 20.87 4.98 16.83
C SER A 397 20.79 3.67 16.03
N THR A 398 19.62 3.02 16.01
CA THR A 398 19.39 1.80 15.23
C THR A 398 19.51 2.05 13.72
N ALA A 399 18.98 3.17 13.21
CA ALA A 399 19.10 3.53 11.80
C ALA A 399 20.57 3.79 11.37
N ILE A 400 21.34 4.52 12.20
CA ILE A 400 22.77 4.76 11.97
C ILE A 400 23.56 3.44 11.98
N HIS A 401 23.19 2.50 12.84
CA HIS A 401 23.82 1.18 12.90
C HIS A 401 23.60 0.38 11.61
N VAL A 402 22.35 0.29 11.11
CA VAL A 402 22.05 -0.39 9.83
C VAL A 402 22.82 0.25 8.67
N ILE A 403 22.83 1.58 8.56
CA ILE A 403 23.60 2.31 7.52
C ILE A 403 25.10 1.99 7.63
N SER A 404 25.63 1.90 8.85
CA SER A 404 27.04 1.58 9.10
C SER A 404 27.39 0.14 8.72
N THR A 405 26.50 -0.83 9.00
CA THR A 405 26.64 -2.23 8.59
C THR A 405 26.61 -2.37 7.06
N GLU A 406 25.65 -1.74 6.38
CA GLU A 406 25.59 -1.78 4.91
C GLU A 406 26.83 -1.16 4.25
N ARG A 407 27.32 -0.02 4.77
CA ARG A 407 28.57 0.60 4.33
C ARG A 407 29.78 -0.34 4.52
N ALA A 408 29.87 -1.04 5.65
CA ALA A 408 30.93 -2.01 5.90
C ALA A 408 30.85 -3.23 4.96
N ALA A 409 29.64 -3.69 4.63
CA ALA A 409 29.43 -4.76 3.65
C ALA A 409 29.87 -4.35 2.23
N LEU A 410 29.60 -3.12 1.81
CA LEU A 410 30.06 -2.57 0.53
C LEU A 410 31.59 -2.42 0.49
N ALA A 411 32.23 -1.92 1.56
CA ALA A 411 33.68 -1.83 1.65
C ALA A 411 34.36 -3.22 1.61
N HIS A 412 33.72 -4.26 2.17
CA HIS A 412 34.19 -5.64 2.05
C HIS A 412 34.08 -6.17 0.61
N LEU A 413 32.98 -5.87 -0.09
CA LEU A 413 32.79 -6.21 -1.50
C LEU A 413 33.85 -5.55 -2.39
N GLU A 414 34.09 -4.26 -2.21
CA GLU A 414 35.12 -3.50 -2.94
C GLU A 414 36.50 -4.18 -2.78
N ARG A 415 36.93 -4.37 -1.53
CA ARG A 415 38.20 -5.06 -1.21
C ARG A 415 38.30 -6.47 -1.80
N LEU A 416 37.18 -7.21 -1.87
CA LEU A 416 37.16 -8.53 -2.53
C LEU A 416 37.48 -8.42 -4.02
N TYR A 417 36.86 -7.48 -4.74
CA TYR A 417 37.13 -7.28 -6.17
C TYR A 417 38.45 -6.55 -6.47
N GLU A 418 39.06 -5.87 -5.49
CA GLU A 418 40.43 -5.37 -5.61
C GLU A 418 41.49 -6.47 -5.43
N THR A 419 41.27 -7.41 -4.50
CA THR A 419 42.33 -8.33 -4.04
C THR A 419 42.21 -9.76 -4.57
N ASN A 420 41.01 -10.21 -4.96
CA ASN A 420 40.78 -11.58 -5.40
C ASN A 420 40.75 -11.71 -6.94
N ALA A 421 41.84 -12.25 -7.49
CA ALA A 421 41.99 -12.47 -8.93
C ALA A 421 40.87 -13.33 -9.55
N LEU A 422 40.34 -14.33 -8.83
CA LEU A 422 39.25 -15.18 -9.34
C LEU A 422 37.93 -14.39 -9.46
N ALA A 423 37.67 -13.47 -8.53
CA ALA A 423 36.50 -12.59 -8.58
C ALA A 423 36.62 -11.59 -9.76
N GLN A 424 37.80 -11.00 -9.95
CA GLN A 424 38.11 -10.13 -11.10
C GLN A 424 37.94 -10.84 -12.45
N GLU A 425 38.51 -12.05 -12.59
CA GLU A 425 38.38 -12.86 -13.80
C GLU A 425 36.91 -13.22 -14.06
N SER A 426 36.17 -13.62 -13.02
CA SER A 426 34.76 -14.00 -13.16
C SER A 426 33.88 -12.82 -13.56
N LEU A 427 34.14 -11.61 -13.03
CA LEU A 427 33.48 -10.38 -13.48
C LEU A 427 33.81 -10.03 -14.93
N ALA A 428 35.08 -10.14 -15.33
CA ALA A 428 35.50 -9.92 -16.71
C ALA A 428 34.88 -10.95 -17.69
N ARG A 429 34.75 -12.22 -17.26
CA ARG A 429 34.05 -13.28 -18.01
C ARG A 429 32.54 -12.99 -18.11
N ALA A 430 31.88 -12.60 -17.02
CA ALA A 430 30.46 -12.22 -17.01
C ALA A 430 30.16 -11.07 -17.98
N VAL A 431 30.92 -9.96 -17.88
CA VAL A 431 30.82 -8.80 -18.79
C VAL A 431 31.03 -9.24 -20.26
N SER A 432 32.02 -10.09 -20.53
CA SER A 432 32.29 -10.62 -21.87
C SER A 432 31.14 -11.48 -22.40
N GLN A 433 30.53 -12.29 -21.54
CA GLN A 433 29.46 -13.20 -21.90
C GLN A 433 28.14 -12.46 -22.18
N ILE A 434 27.74 -11.50 -21.34
CA ILE A 434 26.55 -10.67 -21.60
C ILE A 434 26.75 -9.86 -22.90
N THR A 435 27.94 -9.26 -23.09
CA THR A 435 28.30 -8.56 -24.35
C THR A 435 28.16 -9.47 -25.56
N ARG A 436 28.58 -10.75 -25.45
CA ARG A 436 28.46 -11.75 -26.52
C ARG A 436 26.99 -12.06 -26.84
N SER A 437 26.17 -12.42 -25.84
CA SER A 437 24.76 -12.74 -26.03
C SER A 437 23.98 -11.59 -26.70
N VAL A 438 24.16 -10.36 -26.22
CA VAL A 438 23.50 -9.17 -26.81
C VAL A 438 23.95 -8.94 -28.25
N ARG A 439 25.25 -9.09 -28.57
CA ARG A 439 25.76 -8.95 -29.95
C ARG A 439 25.29 -10.05 -30.90
N SER A 440 24.96 -11.25 -30.39
CA SER A 440 24.31 -12.30 -31.20
C SER A 440 22.78 -12.12 -31.35
N GLY A 441 22.16 -11.15 -30.67
CA GLY A 441 20.71 -10.95 -30.69
C GLY A 441 19.93 -11.75 -29.63
N GLY A 442 20.64 -12.34 -28.66
CA GLY A 442 20.06 -12.84 -27.40
C GLY A 442 19.90 -11.72 -26.37
N LYS A 443 19.31 -12.04 -25.21
CA LYS A 443 19.11 -11.11 -24.09
C LYS A 443 19.70 -11.62 -22.78
N LEU A 444 19.79 -10.74 -21.79
CA LEU A 444 20.04 -11.11 -20.40
C LEU A 444 18.70 -11.43 -19.70
N VAL A 445 18.55 -12.63 -19.15
CA VAL A 445 17.36 -13.00 -18.37
C VAL A 445 17.70 -12.92 -16.89
N CYS A 446 17.10 -11.99 -16.16
CA CYS A 446 17.34 -11.77 -14.74
C CYS A 446 16.32 -12.56 -13.89
N CYS A 447 16.80 -13.37 -12.94
CA CYS A 447 15.98 -14.22 -12.07
C CYS A 447 16.39 -14.08 -10.60
N GLY A 448 15.38 -14.11 -9.73
CA GLY A 448 15.55 -14.15 -8.27
C GLY A 448 14.19 -14.30 -7.59
N VAL A 449 14.20 -14.69 -6.31
CA VAL A 449 13.00 -14.86 -5.49
C VAL A 449 12.98 -13.82 -4.37
N GLY A 450 11.79 -13.37 -3.96
CA GLY A 450 11.63 -12.42 -2.85
C GLY A 450 12.40 -11.12 -3.06
N LYS A 451 13.20 -10.70 -2.07
CA LYS A 451 14.00 -9.47 -2.16
C LYS A 451 15.05 -9.54 -3.27
N SER A 452 15.71 -10.69 -3.48
CA SER A 452 16.64 -10.89 -4.61
C SER A 452 15.94 -10.81 -5.96
N GLY A 453 14.66 -11.21 -6.03
CA GLY A 453 13.81 -10.97 -7.20
C GLY A 453 13.54 -9.49 -7.48
N LYS A 454 13.39 -8.66 -6.43
CA LYS A 454 13.28 -7.20 -6.57
C LYS A 454 14.58 -6.55 -7.03
N ILE A 455 15.73 -7.04 -6.55
CA ILE A 455 17.04 -6.63 -7.09
C ILE A 455 17.16 -7.01 -8.57
N ALA A 456 16.75 -8.22 -8.96
CA ALA A 456 16.75 -8.65 -10.36
C ALA A 456 15.84 -7.79 -11.27
N GLN A 457 14.66 -7.35 -10.78
CA GLN A 457 13.78 -6.39 -11.49
C GLN A 457 14.42 -5.01 -11.65
N LYS A 458 15.03 -4.46 -10.58
CA LYS A 458 15.78 -3.18 -10.64
C LYS A 458 16.92 -3.28 -11.66
N LEU A 459 17.68 -4.38 -11.63
CA LEU A 459 18.80 -4.60 -12.53
C LEU A 459 18.37 -4.76 -13.98
N GLU A 460 17.26 -5.44 -14.27
CA GLU A 460 16.68 -5.49 -15.62
C GLU A 460 16.33 -4.08 -16.15
N ALA A 461 15.63 -3.25 -15.36
CA ALA A 461 15.37 -1.86 -15.74
C ALA A 461 16.65 -1.01 -15.95
N THR A 462 17.70 -1.28 -15.15
CA THR A 462 19.02 -0.61 -15.27
C THR A 462 19.78 -1.08 -16.52
N MET A 463 19.72 -2.37 -16.84
CA MET A 463 20.33 -2.95 -18.04
C MET A 463 19.63 -2.42 -19.30
N ASN A 464 18.30 -2.43 -19.33
CA ASN A 464 17.51 -1.94 -20.46
C ASN A 464 17.73 -0.44 -20.73
N SER A 465 17.81 0.40 -19.70
CA SER A 465 18.13 1.83 -19.86
C SER A 465 19.55 2.10 -20.38
N LEU A 466 20.50 1.19 -20.12
CA LEU A 466 21.87 1.23 -20.67
C LEU A 466 22.00 0.58 -22.07
N GLY A 467 20.89 0.19 -22.70
CA GLY A 467 20.86 -0.47 -24.00
C GLY A 467 21.31 -1.93 -23.98
N ILE A 468 21.28 -2.59 -22.82
CA ILE A 468 21.53 -4.02 -22.64
C ILE A 468 20.17 -4.71 -22.62
N TYR A 469 19.79 -5.34 -23.74
CA TYR A 469 18.47 -5.96 -23.85
C TYR A 469 18.32 -7.07 -22.81
N SER A 470 17.35 -6.92 -21.92
CA SER A 470 17.13 -7.78 -20.77
C SER A 470 15.66 -7.96 -20.42
N ALA A 471 15.35 -9.03 -19.69
CA ALA A 471 14.00 -9.36 -19.25
C ALA A 471 14.04 -10.02 -17.87
N PHE A 472 13.06 -9.73 -17.01
CA PHE A 472 12.90 -10.41 -15.73
C PHE A 472 12.06 -11.68 -15.92
N LEU A 473 12.50 -12.77 -15.30
CA LEU A 473 11.75 -14.04 -15.24
C LEU A 473 11.65 -14.49 -13.79
N HIS A 474 10.43 -14.64 -13.30
CA HIS A 474 10.20 -15.16 -11.95
C HIS A 474 10.34 -16.70 -11.96
N PRO A 475 11.16 -17.31 -11.07
CA PRO A 475 11.44 -18.75 -11.14
C PRO A 475 10.21 -19.65 -11.02
N THR A 476 9.20 -19.25 -10.23
CA THR A 476 7.95 -20.00 -10.10
C THR A 476 7.12 -19.95 -11.39
N GLU A 477 6.99 -18.78 -12.02
CA GLU A 477 6.21 -18.63 -13.27
C GLU A 477 6.90 -19.38 -14.42
N ALA A 478 8.24 -19.38 -14.45
CA ALA A 478 9.03 -20.16 -15.39
C ALA A 478 8.62 -21.64 -15.39
N LEU A 479 8.54 -22.24 -14.20
CA LEU A 479 8.15 -23.64 -13.99
C LEU A 479 6.67 -23.93 -14.33
N HIS A 480 5.81 -22.91 -14.42
CA HIS A 480 4.38 -23.05 -14.71
C HIS A 480 3.96 -22.58 -16.11
N GLY A 481 4.87 -22.01 -16.90
CA GLY A 481 4.62 -21.66 -18.31
C GLY A 481 5.70 -20.79 -18.97
N ASP A 482 6.36 -19.93 -18.20
CA ASP A 482 7.19 -18.84 -18.76
C ASP A 482 8.61 -19.26 -19.19
N LEU A 483 8.98 -20.53 -19.06
CA LEU A 483 10.24 -21.07 -19.59
C LEU A 483 10.45 -20.77 -21.09
N GLY A 484 9.36 -20.61 -21.86
CA GLY A 484 9.41 -20.19 -23.27
C GLY A 484 10.02 -18.80 -23.49
N MET A 485 10.20 -17.99 -22.44
CA MET A 485 10.94 -16.73 -22.53
C MET A 485 12.44 -16.94 -22.76
N ILE A 486 13.03 -18.08 -22.36
CA ILE A 486 14.48 -18.33 -22.48
C ILE A 486 14.80 -18.91 -23.86
N ARG A 487 15.76 -18.30 -24.57
CA ARG A 487 16.24 -18.74 -25.88
C ARG A 487 17.68 -19.26 -25.79
N PRO A 488 18.12 -20.17 -26.69
CA PRO A 488 19.47 -20.74 -26.66
C PRO A 488 20.66 -19.74 -26.75
N GLN A 489 20.41 -18.49 -27.13
CA GLN A 489 21.41 -17.43 -27.28
C GLN A 489 21.44 -16.45 -26.09
N ASP A 490 20.48 -16.58 -25.18
CA ASP A 490 20.36 -15.73 -24.00
C ASP A 490 21.44 -16.10 -22.96
N THR A 491 21.70 -15.20 -22.02
CA THR A 491 22.47 -15.48 -20.79
C THR A 491 21.54 -15.30 -19.59
N LEU A 492 21.60 -16.22 -18.63
CA LEU A 492 20.75 -16.22 -17.44
C LEU A 492 21.53 -15.65 -16.25
N LEU A 493 20.99 -14.65 -15.54
CA LEU A 493 21.54 -14.07 -14.32
C LEU A 493 20.67 -14.47 -13.12
N LEU A 494 21.21 -15.31 -12.24
CA LEU A 494 20.56 -15.79 -11.02
C LEU A 494 21.06 -15.02 -9.80
N ILE A 495 20.15 -14.47 -8.99
CA ILE A 495 20.50 -13.74 -7.76
C ILE A 495 19.94 -14.49 -6.55
N SER A 496 20.84 -14.98 -5.69
CA SER A 496 20.51 -15.70 -4.47
C SER A 496 21.67 -15.62 -3.49
N PHE A 497 21.49 -14.94 -2.35
CA PHE A 497 22.55 -14.82 -1.35
C PHE A 497 23.11 -16.18 -0.93
N SER A 498 22.25 -17.15 -0.56
CA SER A 498 22.69 -18.48 -0.10
C SER A 498 23.11 -19.45 -1.20
N GLY A 499 22.90 -19.13 -2.48
CA GLY A 499 23.06 -20.07 -3.60
C GLY A 499 22.17 -21.33 -3.50
N ARG A 500 21.20 -21.38 -2.58
CA ARG A 500 20.40 -22.55 -2.23
C ARG A 500 18.88 -22.34 -2.35
N THR A 501 18.45 -21.23 -2.94
CA THR A 501 17.02 -20.92 -3.17
C THR A 501 16.33 -22.07 -3.94
N PRO A 502 15.32 -22.75 -3.34
CA PRO A 502 14.75 -23.97 -3.91
C PRO A 502 14.16 -23.79 -5.30
N GLU A 503 13.45 -22.69 -5.55
CA GLU A 503 12.78 -22.40 -6.84
C GLU A 503 13.80 -22.20 -7.96
N LEU A 504 14.96 -21.60 -7.65
CA LEU A 504 16.07 -21.47 -8.59
C LEU A 504 16.73 -22.82 -8.86
N LEU A 505 16.92 -23.67 -7.85
CA LEU A 505 17.48 -25.01 -8.03
C LEU A 505 16.54 -25.93 -8.84
N LEU A 506 15.23 -25.81 -8.64
CA LEU A 506 14.21 -26.53 -9.40
C LEU A 506 14.12 -26.05 -10.86
N LEU A 507 14.49 -24.79 -11.15
CA LEU A 507 14.52 -24.26 -12.50
C LEU A 507 15.67 -24.84 -13.35
N LEU A 508 16.86 -25.07 -12.75
CA LEU A 508 18.08 -25.44 -13.48
C LEU A 508 17.96 -26.66 -14.41
N PRO A 509 17.31 -27.78 -14.05
CA PRO A 509 17.17 -28.95 -14.93
C PRO A 509 16.34 -28.68 -16.20
N HIS A 510 15.58 -27.58 -16.22
CA HIS A 510 14.75 -27.17 -17.36
C HIS A 510 15.39 -26.08 -18.22
N ILE A 511 16.54 -25.53 -17.79
CA ILE A 511 17.32 -24.58 -18.59
C ILE A 511 18.11 -25.34 -19.67
N PRO A 512 18.04 -24.94 -20.96
CA PRO A 512 18.85 -25.57 -22.00
C PRO A 512 20.35 -25.45 -21.69
N ALA A 513 21.11 -26.54 -21.80
CA ALA A 513 22.55 -26.57 -21.52
C ALA A 513 23.41 -25.66 -22.43
N THR A 514 22.81 -25.02 -23.44
CA THR A 514 23.43 -23.99 -24.29
C THR A 514 23.36 -22.59 -23.70
N VAL A 515 22.58 -22.36 -22.64
CA VAL A 515 22.36 -21.06 -22.01
C VAL A 515 23.35 -20.87 -20.85
N PRO A 516 24.30 -19.93 -20.93
CA PRO A 516 25.24 -19.67 -19.85
C PRO A 516 24.53 -19.09 -18.62
N ILE A 517 25.04 -19.45 -17.43
CA ILE A 517 24.47 -19.02 -16.15
C ILE A 517 25.50 -18.22 -15.37
N ILE A 518 25.14 -16.98 -15.04
CA ILE A 518 25.85 -16.11 -14.11
C ILE A 518 25.10 -16.16 -12.77
N ALA A 519 25.78 -16.41 -11.66
CA ALA A 519 25.17 -16.47 -10.33
C ALA A 519 25.80 -15.43 -9.37
N ILE A 520 24.98 -14.54 -8.80
CA ILE A 520 25.37 -13.62 -7.72
C ILE A 520 24.98 -14.27 -6.39
N THR A 521 25.97 -14.67 -5.59
CA THR A 521 25.79 -15.40 -4.31
C THR A 521 26.92 -15.11 -3.32
N SER A 522 26.76 -15.44 -2.03
CA SER A 522 27.81 -15.29 -1.01
C SER A 522 28.99 -16.27 -1.14
N HIS A 523 28.86 -17.29 -2.00
CA HIS A 523 29.93 -18.25 -2.23
C HIS A 523 31.16 -17.60 -2.87
N LEU A 524 32.35 -17.99 -2.42
CA LEU A 524 33.63 -17.49 -2.95
C LEU A 524 34.19 -18.34 -4.12
N HIS A 525 33.70 -19.56 -4.32
CA HIS A 525 34.24 -20.48 -5.34
C HIS A 525 33.14 -21.24 -6.09
N PRO A 526 33.19 -21.36 -7.44
CA PRO A 526 32.13 -21.97 -8.25
C PRO A 526 31.73 -23.38 -7.80
N SER A 527 32.70 -24.21 -7.41
CA SER A 527 32.43 -25.59 -6.96
C SER A 527 31.61 -25.69 -5.66
N THR A 528 31.51 -24.62 -4.88
CA THR A 528 30.70 -24.59 -3.66
C THR A 528 29.28 -24.08 -3.90
N CYS A 529 29.02 -23.44 -5.04
CA CYS A 529 27.76 -22.78 -5.37
C CYS A 529 26.77 -23.78 -6.01
N PRO A 530 25.68 -24.17 -5.34
CA PRO A 530 24.76 -25.18 -5.88
C PRO A 530 24.07 -24.74 -7.17
N LEU A 531 23.88 -23.43 -7.39
CA LEU A 531 23.30 -22.89 -8.63
C LEU A 531 24.13 -23.18 -9.90
N LEU A 532 25.43 -23.46 -9.75
CA LEU A 532 26.33 -23.76 -10.87
C LEU A 532 26.62 -25.27 -11.03
N SER A 533 26.11 -26.10 -10.12
CA SER A 533 26.43 -27.54 -10.06
C SER A 533 25.94 -28.36 -11.28
N PHE A 534 24.91 -27.89 -11.98
CA PHE A 534 24.35 -28.54 -13.16
C PHE A 534 24.95 -28.06 -14.49
N GLN A 535 25.86 -27.08 -14.46
CA GLN A 535 26.42 -26.48 -15.68
C GLN A 535 27.79 -27.05 -16.04
N PRO A 536 28.12 -27.17 -17.34
CA PRO A 536 29.51 -27.36 -17.79
C PRO A 536 30.42 -26.26 -17.21
N SER A 537 31.67 -26.61 -16.92
CA SER A 537 32.61 -25.74 -16.18
C SER A 537 32.94 -24.40 -16.86
N ASP A 538 32.68 -24.24 -18.16
CA ASP A 538 32.84 -22.97 -18.88
C ASP A 538 31.53 -22.15 -19.00
N MET A 539 30.37 -22.77 -18.72
CA MET A 539 29.05 -22.14 -18.86
C MET A 539 28.54 -21.49 -17.56
N GLY A 540 29.07 -21.94 -16.40
CA GLY A 540 28.77 -21.36 -15.09
C GLY A 540 29.78 -20.29 -14.69
N ILE A 541 29.32 -19.08 -14.36
CA ILE A 541 30.13 -17.95 -13.89
C ILE A 541 29.63 -17.52 -12.51
N LEU A 542 30.51 -17.52 -11.51
CA LEU A 542 30.19 -17.07 -10.15
C LEU A 542 30.62 -15.61 -9.96
N LEU A 543 29.70 -14.77 -9.52
CA LEU A 543 30.00 -13.43 -9.05
C LEU A 543 29.86 -13.41 -7.52
N PRO A 544 30.98 -13.54 -6.76
CA PRO A 544 30.92 -13.56 -5.30
C PRO A 544 30.43 -12.23 -4.74
N ALA A 545 29.51 -12.31 -3.79
CA ALA A 545 28.86 -11.20 -3.08
C ALA A 545 28.66 -11.55 -1.59
N PRO A 546 29.73 -11.88 -0.84
CA PRO A 546 29.63 -12.14 0.60
C PRO A 546 29.36 -10.84 1.37
N ILE A 547 28.78 -10.99 2.55
CA ILE A 547 28.72 -9.95 3.58
C ILE A 547 29.82 -10.22 4.63
N HIS A 548 30.31 -9.16 5.26
CA HIS A 548 31.39 -9.22 6.25
C HIS A 548 30.99 -9.93 7.56
N GLU A 549 29.71 -9.91 7.91
CA GLU A 549 29.09 -10.49 9.10
C GLU A 549 27.66 -10.95 8.76
N ASP A 550 27.13 -11.95 9.47
CA ASP A 550 25.75 -12.43 9.27
C ASP A 550 24.72 -11.39 9.76
N GLU A 551 23.68 -11.14 8.96
CA GLU A 551 22.67 -10.10 9.22
C GLU A 551 21.94 -10.28 10.57
N GLU A 552 21.77 -11.52 11.02
CA GLU A 552 21.19 -11.85 12.32
C GLU A 552 22.10 -11.47 13.50
N LEU A 553 23.43 -11.53 13.32
CA LEU A 553 24.41 -11.11 14.32
C LEU A 553 24.60 -9.59 14.31
N SER A 554 24.69 -8.97 13.13
CA SER A 554 24.94 -7.52 13.03
C SER A 554 23.71 -6.68 13.32
N ILE A 555 22.50 -7.12 12.94
CA ILE A 555 21.26 -6.30 12.99
C ILE A 555 20.24 -6.88 14.01
N GLY A 556 20.45 -8.11 14.51
CA GLY A 556 19.54 -8.76 15.47
C GLY A 556 18.27 -9.34 14.84
N VAL A 557 18.15 -9.28 13.51
CA VAL A 557 17.06 -9.89 12.73
C VAL A 557 17.62 -10.43 11.43
N SER A 558 17.18 -11.63 11.02
CA SER A 558 17.57 -12.29 9.75
C SER A 558 16.89 -11.64 8.53
N ALA A 559 16.78 -10.31 8.50
CA ALA A 559 16.13 -9.52 7.47
C ALA A 559 17.14 -9.13 6.38
N PRO A 560 16.99 -9.60 5.13
CA PRO A 560 17.95 -9.29 4.07
C PRO A 560 18.00 -7.79 3.79
N THR A 561 19.16 -7.18 4.04
CA THR A 561 19.44 -5.74 3.97
C THR A 561 20.82 -5.57 3.34
N SER A 562 21.89 -5.84 4.11
CA SER A 562 23.28 -5.86 3.63
C SER A 562 23.48 -6.80 2.45
N SER A 563 22.92 -8.01 2.51
CA SER A 563 22.99 -9.00 1.41
C SER A 563 22.33 -8.51 0.12
N THR A 564 21.24 -7.74 0.23
CA THR A 564 20.57 -7.11 -0.94
C THR A 564 21.33 -5.90 -1.47
N THR A 565 21.91 -5.08 -0.59
CA THR A 565 22.70 -3.90 -0.96
C THR A 565 23.99 -4.28 -1.68
N VAL A 566 24.70 -5.30 -1.19
CA VAL A 566 25.90 -5.86 -1.86
C VAL A 566 25.55 -6.46 -3.23
N ALA A 567 24.47 -7.26 -3.33
CA ALA A 567 24.03 -7.84 -4.60
C ALA A 567 23.59 -6.78 -5.63
N LEU A 568 22.93 -5.71 -5.18
CA LEU A 568 22.52 -4.59 -6.02
C LEU A 568 23.73 -3.80 -6.54
N SER A 569 24.67 -3.44 -5.66
CA SER A 569 25.88 -2.70 -6.01
C SER A 569 26.72 -3.47 -7.05
N LEU A 570 26.92 -4.78 -6.84
CA LEU A 570 27.63 -5.63 -7.80
C LEU A 570 26.90 -5.75 -9.15
N GLY A 571 25.57 -5.83 -9.13
CA GLY A 571 24.74 -5.84 -10.34
C GLY A 571 24.81 -4.55 -11.14
N ASP A 572 24.83 -3.39 -10.47
CA ASP A 572 24.97 -2.07 -11.11
C ASP A 572 26.39 -1.89 -11.69
N ALA A 573 27.42 -2.35 -10.97
CA ALA A 573 28.79 -2.40 -11.49
C ALA A 573 28.89 -3.28 -12.75
N LEU A 574 28.26 -4.46 -12.76
CA LEU A 574 28.15 -5.36 -13.91
C LEU A 574 27.42 -4.69 -15.08
N ALA A 575 26.34 -3.95 -14.82
CA ALA A 575 25.57 -3.23 -15.84
C ALA A 575 26.42 -2.14 -16.52
N ILE A 576 27.05 -1.26 -15.74
CA ILE A 576 27.89 -0.17 -16.24
C ILE A 576 29.13 -0.72 -16.99
N ALA A 577 29.78 -1.77 -16.47
CA ALA A 577 30.91 -2.41 -17.14
C ALA A 577 30.51 -3.06 -18.47
N THR A 578 29.35 -3.69 -18.53
CA THR A 578 28.80 -4.29 -19.76
C THR A 578 28.42 -3.23 -20.78
N ALA A 579 27.77 -2.14 -20.36
CA ALA A 579 27.41 -1.02 -21.23
C ALA A 579 28.66 -0.36 -21.84
N ARG A 580 29.70 -0.11 -21.02
CA ARG A 580 31.00 0.41 -21.49
C ARG A 580 31.67 -0.50 -22.53
N ARG A 581 31.47 -1.82 -22.46
CA ARG A 581 32.06 -2.80 -23.39
C ARG A 581 31.24 -3.06 -24.65
N LEU A 582 29.91 -2.93 -24.57
CA LEU A 582 29.05 -2.97 -25.75
C LEU A 582 29.29 -1.74 -26.63
N HIS A 583 29.38 -0.58 -26.01
CA HIS A 583 29.33 0.74 -26.64
C HIS A 583 30.71 1.40 -26.72
N THR A 584 31.65 0.74 -27.40
CA THR A 584 33.07 1.16 -27.49
C THR A 584 33.37 2.11 -28.66
N SER A 585 32.36 2.68 -29.31
CA SER A 585 32.54 3.61 -30.44
C SER A 585 32.89 5.01 -29.94
N SER A 586 33.88 5.66 -30.59
CA SER A 586 34.26 7.05 -30.31
C SER A 586 33.04 7.98 -30.41
N GLY A 587 32.67 8.63 -29.30
CA GLY A 587 31.46 9.48 -29.24
C GLY A 587 30.14 8.69 -29.22
N ARG A 588 30.10 7.56 -28.51
CA ARG A 588 28.87 6.92 -27.99
C ARG A 588 29.12 6.24 -26.64
N GLY A 589 29.34 7.03 -25.59
CA GLY A 589 29.47 6.51 -24.23
C GLY A 589 28.14 5.99 -23.64
N PRO A 590 28.16 5.24 -22.53
CA PRO A 590 26.95 4.77 -21.85
C PRO A 590 25.97 5.91 -21.50
N ALA A 591 26.48 7.09 -21.16
CA ALA A 591 25.67 8.27 -20.85
C ALA A 591 24.85 8.76 -22.06
N GLU A 592 25.41 8.72 -23.27
CA GLU A 592 24.72 9.13 -24.50
C GLU A 592 23.63 8.13 -24.91
N ILE A 593 23.87 6.84 -24.63
CA ILE A 593 22.92 5.78 -24.93
C ILE A 593 21.78 5.75 -23.92
N PHE A 594 22.08 5.90 -22.63
CA PHE A 594 21.10 6.18 -21.58
C PHE A 594 20.22 7.39 -21.94
N LYS A 595 20.85 8.49 -22.38
CA LYS A 595 20.16 9.69 -22.88
C LYS A 595 19.26 9.39 -24.10
N SER A 596 19.67 8.51 -25.01
CA SER A 596 18.85 8.11 -26.17
C SER A 596 17.64 7.23 -25.81
N PHE A 597 17.73 6.45 -24.73
CA PHE A 597 16.63 5.60 -24.23
C PHE A 597 15.67 6.33 -23.26
N HIS A 598 15.95 7.60 -22.91
CA HIS A 598 15.12 8.42 -22.02
C HIS A 598 14.64 9.75 -22.66
N PRO A 599 13.90 9.71 -23.79
CA PRO A 599 13.52 10.91 -24.54
C PRO A 599 12.56 11.86 -23.78
N GLY A 600 11.78 11.35 -22.83
CA GLY A 600 10.82 12.14 -22.03
C GLY A 600 11.32 12.62 -20.67
N GLY A 601 12.55 12.27 -20.28
CA GLY A 601 13.15 12.72 -19.01
C GLY A 601 13.87 14.06 -19.15
N ALA A 602 14.06 14.79 -18.04
CA ALA A 602 14.77 16.08 -18.03
C ALA A 602 16.17 16.03 -18.71
N ILE A 603 16.87 14.90 -18.58
CA ILE A 603 18.20 14.65 -19.17
C ILE A 603 18.12 14.48 -20.71
N GLY A 604 17.03 13.91 -21.23
CA GLY A 604 16.73 13.84 -22.66
C GLY A 604 16.29 15.19 -23.22
N ALA A 605 15.41 15.89 -22.50
CA ALA A 605 14.91 17.22 -22.86
C ALA A 605 16.04 18.25 -22.99
N ALA A 606 17.04 18.20 -22.11
CA ALA A 606 18.26 19.04 -22.19
C ALA A 606 19.05 18.86 -23.50
N SER A 607 18.79 17.83 -24.30
CA SER A 607 19.40 17.64 -25.62
C SER A 607 18.67 18.35 -26.76
N ASN A 608 17.35 18.45 -26.68
CA ASN A 608 16.53 18.94 -27.80
C ASN A 608 16.74 20.44 -28.05
N VAL A 609 17.28 21.16 -27.06
CA VAL A 609 17.64 22.58 -27.15
C VAL A 609 18.83 22.85 -28.10
N LEU A 610 19.66 21.85 -28.40
CA LEU A 610 20.87 22.00 -29.23
C LEU A 610 20.76 21.45 -30.66
N THR A 611 19.54 21.19 -31.15
CA THR A 611 19.32 20.78 -32.56
C THR A 611 18.24 21.64 -33.22
N PRO A 612 18.60 22.66 -34.03
CA PRO A 612 17.60 23.43 -34.76
C PRO A 612 16.98 22.56 -35.87
N MET A 613 15.71 22.19 -35.70
CA MET A 613 14.92 21.52 -36.73
C MET A 613 14.72 22.43 -37.95
N SER A 614 15.51 22.22 -39.00
CA SER A 614 15.17 22.76 -40.33
C SER A 614 14.17 21.86 -41.04
N MET A 615 12.92 22.33 -41.15
CA MET A 615 11.93 21.81 -42.08
C MET A 615 12.35 22.15 -43.52
N SER A 616 12.60 21.14 -44.36
CA SER A 616 12.66 21.31 -45.81
C SER A 616 12.20 20.06 -46.54
N THR A 617 11.40 20.28 -47.58
CA THR A 617 10.74 19.26 -48.39
C THR A 617 11.53 18.89 -49.65
N ALA A 618 11.39 17.62 -50.05
CA ALA A 618 11.51 17.09 -51.42
C ALA A 618 12.90 16.83 -52.08
N SER A 619 12.96 15.62 -52.66
CA SER A 619 13.60 15.19 -53.94
C SER A 619 15.13 15.15 -54.13
N PHE A 620 15.61 13.89 -54.19
CA PHE A 620 16.61 13.25 -55.10
C PHE A 620 18.03 13.85 -55.32
N PRO A 621 19.07 12.97 -55.48
CA PRO A 621 20.46 13.38 -55.53
C PRO A 621 21.02 13.60 -56.94
N SER A 622 22.00 14.50 -57.07
CA SER A 622 22.93 14.58 -58.20
C SER A 622 24.36 14.89 -57.73
N THR A 623 25.34 14.30 -58.42
CA THR A 623 26.78 14.31 -58.13
C THR A 623 27.53 15.48 -58.76
N THR A 624 28.50 16.06 -58.03
CA THR A 624 29.83 16.64 -58.45
C THR A 624 30.43 17.33 -57.21
N SER A 625 31.54 16.90 -56.61
CA SER A 625 32.97 17.04 -56.98
C SER A 625 33.60 18.40 -56.63
N ASP A 626 34.91 18.38 -56.38
CA ASP A 626 35.85 19.47 -56.05
C ASP A 626 35.71 20.01 -54.61
N ASP A 627 36.61 19.77 -53.65
CA ASP A 627 38.09 19.88 -53.58
C ASP A 627 38.61 21.32 -53.39
N LEU A 628 39.03 21.66 -52.17
CA LEU A 628 40.32 22.30 -51.88
C LEU A 628 40.55 22.56 -50.38
N SER A 629 41.83 22.57 -50.01
CA SER A 629 42.35 22.69 -48.65
C SER A 629 42.40 24.12 -48.09
N SER A 630 42.19 24.26 -46.78
CA SER A 630 42.79 25.34 -45.98
C SER A 630 43.45 24.78 -44.71
N GLN A 631 44.71 25.18 -44.48
CA GLN A 631 45.43 24.91 -43.23
C GLN A 631 45.20 26.04 -42.22
N GLN A 632 45.64 25.79 -40.97
CA GLN A 632 45.78 26.77 -39.88
C GLN A 632 44.42 27.18 -39.25
N GLN A 633 44.32 27.42 -37.94
CA GLN A 633 45.37 27.67 -36.94
C GLN A 633 44.89 27.23 -35.54
N SER A 634 45.82 26.87 -34.66
CA SER A 634 45.55 26.73 -33.23
C SER A 634 45.30 28.10 -32.61
N VAL A 635 44.08 28.36 -32.13
CA VAL A 635 43.75 29.57 -31.35
C VAL A 635 43.42 29.14 -29.92
N ALA A 636 44.17 29.69 -28.97
CA ALA A 636 43.91 29.49 -27.55
C ALA A 636 42.60 30.17 -27.15
N SER A 637 41.65 29.41 -26.60
CA SER A 637 40.46 29.96 -25.96
C SER A 637 40.86 30.62 -24.64
N LEU A 638 40.52 31.90 -24.49
CA LEU A 638 40.64 32.65 -23.23
C LEU A 638 39.90 31.94 -22.08
N PRO A 639 40.27 32.19 -20.81
CA PRO A 639 39.44 31.77 -19.70
C PRO A 639 38.06 32.43 -19.86
N GLN A 640 37.02 31.61 -19.94
CA GLN A 640 35.65 32.10 -19.80
C GLN A 640 35.56 32.77 -18.42
N LEU A 641 35.09 34.02 -18.37
CA LEU A 641 34.59 34.53 -17.11
C LEU A 641 33.45 33.60 -16.69
N GLU A 642 33.52 33.09 -15.46
CA GLU A 642 32.36 32.46 -14.83
C GLU A 642 31.26 33.51 -14.76
N GLU A 643 30.29 33.44 -15.68
CA GLU A 643 29.09 34.26 -15.57
C GLU A 643 28.38 33.86 -14.27
N THR A 644 28.39 34.78 -13.31
CA THR A 644 27.67 34.57 -12.06
C THR A 644 26.18 34.40 -12.39
N PRO A 645 25.51 33.38 -11.84
CA PRO A 645 24.11 33.13 -12.15
C PRO A 645 23.28 34.37 -11.83
N ARG A 646 22.41 34.77 -12.76
CA ARG A 646 21.59 35.98 -12.63
C ARG A 646 20.22 35.59 -12.07
N ILE A 647 19.54 36.52 -11.41
CA ILE A 647 18.22 36.23 -10.84
C ILE A 647 17.16 35.89 -11.90
N ILE A 648 17.37 36.34 -13.14
CA ILE A 648 16.48 36.06 -14.29
C ILE A 648 16.44 34.56 -14.66
N ASP A 649 17.46 33.78 -14.31
CA ASP A 649 17.52 32.34 -14.62
C ASP A 649 16.68 31.48 -13.66
N LYS A 650 16.27 32.06 -12.51
CA LYS A 650 15.49 31.37 -11.45
C LYS A 650 14.00 31.76 -11.42
N LEU A 651 13.59 32.85 -12.06
CA LEU A 651 12.22 33.37 -11.95
C LEU A 651 11.15 32.47 -12.62
N VAL A 652 9.90 32.64 -12.17
CA VAL A 652 8.69 32.21 -12.88
C VAL A 652 8.14 33.43 -13.63
N PRO A 653 8.05 33.41 -14.97
CA PRO A 653 7.54 34.52 -15.76
C PRO A 653 6.11 34.90 -15.39
N ILE A 654 5.81 36.20 -15.33
CA ILE A 654 4.50 36.71 -14.87
C ILE A 654 3.33 36.24 -15.75
N ASP A 655 3.56 36.01 -17.04
CA ASP A 655 2.59 35.50 -18.01
C ASP A 655 2.24 34.02 -17.80
N GLN A 656 3.04 33.29 -17.03
CA GLN A 656 2.83 31.87 -16.71
C GLN A 656 2.05 31.66 -15.39
N ILE A 657 1.81 32.72 -14.62
CA ILE A 657 1.14 32.64 -13.30
C ILE A 657 -0.37 32.86 -13.48
N PRO A 658 -1.22 31.88 -13.17
CA PRO A 658 -2.67 32.00 -13.35
C PRO A 658 -3.32 32.88 -12.29
N THR A 659 -4.38 33.58 -12.67
CA THR A 659 -5.25 34.32 -11.73
C THR A 659 -6.51 33.50 -11.41
N VAL A 660 -6.80 33.31 -10.12
CA VAL A 660 -8.01 32.60 -9.68
C VAL A 660 -9.24 33.36 -10.17
N SER A 661 -10.14 32.64 -10.85
CA SER A 661 -11.34 33.23 -11.47
C SER A 661 -12.56 32.36 -11.14
N THR A 662 -13.51 32.88 -10.36
CA THR A 662 -14.74 32.16 -10.01
C THR A 662 -15.98 32.86 -10.58
N PRO A 663 -17.01 32.13 -11.05
CA PRO A 663 -18.27 32.74 -11.53
C PRO A 663 -19.12 33.36 -10.41
N THR A 664 -18.84 32.99 -9.16
CA THR A 664 -19.65 33.31 -7.97
C THR A 664 -19.16 34.53 -7.19
N GLY A 665 -18.01 35.10 -7.55
CA GLY A 665 -17.43 36.28 -6.91
C GLY A 665 -16.73 36.02 -5.56
N THR A 666 -17.11 34.94 -4.85
CA THR A 666 -16.32 34.41 -3.73
C THR A 666 -15.21 33.49 -4.23
N ILE A 667 -14.04 33.57 -3.59
CA ILE A 667 -12.88 32.69 -3.85
C ILE A 667 -12.67 31.84 -2.60
N ARG A 668 -12.73 30.52 -2.74
CA ARG A 668 -12.43 29.57 -1.66
C ARG A 668 -11.02 29.03 -1.78
N LEU A 669 -10.51 28.46 -0.69
CA LEU A 669 -9.21 27.79 -0.70
C LEU A 669 -9.12 26.67 -1.76
N LEU A 670 -10.18 25.89 -1.94
CA LEU A 670 -10.27 24.89 -3.00
C LEU A 670 -10.06 25.48 -4.40
N ASP A 671 -10.60 26.68 -4.68
CA ASP A 671 -10.49 27.31 -6.00
C ASP A 671 -9.05 27.75 -6.29
N ILE A 672 -8.33 28.22 -5.26
CA ILE A 672 -6.88 28.54 -5.32
C ILE A 672 -6.05 27.27 -5.58
N LEU A 673 -6.27 26.22 -4.80
CA LEU A 673 -5.54 24.95 -4.91
C LEU A 673 -5.79 24.28 -6.27
N LEU A 674 -7.03 24.31 -6.76
CA LEU A 674 -7.40 23.80 -8.08
C LEU A 674 -6.74 24.60 -9.21
N THR A 675 -6.68 25.93 -9.08
CA THR A 675 -6.01 26.81 -10.06
C THR A 675 -4.52 26.48 -10.16
N ALA A 676 -3.83 26.23 -9.04
CA ALA A 676 -2.43 25.81 -9.02
C ALA A 676 -2.21 24.43 -9.68
N ILE A 677 -3.09 23.45 -9.40
CA ILE A 677 -3.00 22.10 -9.98
C ILE A 677 -3.24 22.12 -11.49
N GLN A 678 -4.13 22.98 -11.98
CA GLN A 678 -4.43 23.12 -13.41
C GLN A 678 -3.31 23.78 -14.22
N HIS A 679 -2.40 24.52 -13.58
CA HIS A 679 -1.30 25.25 -14.23
C HIS A 679 0.08 24.81 -13.67
N PRO A 680 0.51 23.55 -13.92
CA PRO A 680 1.76 23.02 -13.36
C PRO A 680 3.02 23.79 -13.81
N THR A 681 2.96 24.52 -14.92
CA THR A 681 4.03 25.43 -15.40
C THR A 681 4.30 26.60 -14.46
N ALA A 682 3.30 27.04 -13.69
CA ALA A 682 3.42 28.16 -12.75
C ALA A 682 4.24 27.84 -11.48
N LYS A 683 4.77 26.61 -11.34
CA LYS A 683 5.47 26.12 -10.14
C LYS A 683 4.71 26.39 -8.82
N SER A 684 3.38 26.29 -8.84
CA SER A 684 2.49 26.58 -7.71
C SER A 684 2.40 28.05 -7.25
N TRP A 685 2.84 29.00 -8.07
CA TRP A 685 2.46 30.42 -7.92
C TRP A 685 1.03 30.65 -8.40
N VAL A 686 0.28 31.51 -7.72
CA VAL A 686 -1.10 31.86 -8.08
C VAL A 686 -1.39 33.33 -7.77
N HIS A 687 -2.03 34.06 -8.69
CA HIS A 687 -2.58 35.39 -8.43
C HIS A 687 -4.00 35.29 -7.84
N LEU A 688 -4.25 36.01 -6.74
CA LEU A 688 -5.62 36.28 -6.27
C LEU A 688 -6.22 37.49 -6.98
N SER A 689 -5.38 38.49 -7.21
CA SER A 689 -5.74 39.75 -7.86
C SER A 689 -4.50 40.31 -8.57
N PRO A 690 -4.63 41.32 -9.47
CA PRO A 690 -3.47 41.98 -10.08
C PRO A 690 -2.50 42.67 -9.10
N SER A 691 -2.88 42.76 -7.82
CA SER A 691 -2.11 43.35 -6.72
C SER A 691 -1.69 42.36 -5.64
N GLU A 692 -2.10 41.08 -5.71
CA GLU A 692 -1.81 40.07 -4.70
C GLU A 692 -1.43 38.72 -5.31
N ILE A 693 -0.42 38.10 -4.72
CA ILE A 693 0.13 36.83 -5.18
C ILE A 693 0.32 35.85 -4.00
N ILE A 694 0.12 34.57 -4.26
CA ILE A 694 0.35 33.48 -3.30
C ILE A 694 1.63 32.75 -3.73
N PRO A 695 2.69 32.75 -2.90
CA PRO A 695 3.90 32.01 -3.17
C PRO A 695 3.77 30.50 -2.81
N PRO A 696 4.58 29.62 -3.43
CA PRO A 696 4.48 28.16 -3.25
C PRO A 696 4.59 27.66 -1.79
N ARG A 697 5.36 28.31 -0.90
CA ARG A 697 5.40 27.95 0.54
C ARG A 697 4.09 28.26 1.24
N HIS A 698 3.45 29.39 0.95
CA HIS A 698 2.14 29.73 1.51
C HIS A 698 1.06 28.79 0.99
N LEU A 699 1.07 28.44 -0.31
CA LEU A 699 0.16 27.45 -0.87
C LEU A 699 0.34 26.05 -0.22
N ARG A 700 1.59 25.64 0.02
CA ARG A 700 1.90 24.40 0.75
C ARG A 700 1.40 24.44 2.20
N SER A 701 1.59 25.55 2.90
CA SER A 701 1.07 25.76 4.27
C SER A 701 -0.47 25.63 4.30
N LEU A 702 -1.16 26.34 3.39
CA LEU A 702 -2.61 26.25 3.25
C LEU A 702 -3.10 24.82 2.97
N SER A 703 -2.40 24.05 2.12
CA SER A 703 -2.75 22.67 1.78
C SER A 703 -2.62 21.68 2.95
N GLN A 704 -1.96 22.06 4.04
CA GLN A 704 -1.85 21.27 5.26
C GLN A 704 -2.99 21.56 6.26
N THR A 705 -3.86 22.53 5.97
CA THR A 705 -4.98 22.89 6.84
C THR A 705 -6.26 22.11 6.50
N ASN A 706 -7.06 21.80 7.53
CA ASN A 706 -8.32 21.06 7.37
C ASN A 706 -9.50 21.91 6.84
N TYR A 707 -9.22 23.09 6.26
CA TYR A 707 -10.22 24.14 5.94
C TYR A 707 -10.41 24.35 4.44
N VAL A 708 -10.45 23.27 3.65
CA VAL A 708 -10.40 23.32 2.17
C VAL A 708 -11.56 24.09 1.52
N ASP A 709 -12.74 24.11 2.15
CA ASP A 709 -13.93 24.84 1.68
C ASP A 709 -14.06 26.28 2.22
N MET A 710 -13.07 26.79 2.96
CA MET A 710 -13.12 28.13 3.58
C MET A 710 -12.92 29.26 2.56
N ASP A 711 -13.66 30.36 2.71
CA ASP A 711 -13.54 31.58 1.91
C ASP A 711 -12.27 32.39 2.27
N THR A 712 -11.70 33.10 1.30
CA THR A 712 -10.49 33.94 1.51
C THR A 712 -10.67 35.05 2.55
N SER A 713 -11.89 35.57 2.72
CA SER A 713 -12.24 36.53 3.77
C SER A 713 -12.18 35.93 5.19
N GLU A 714 -12.56 34.66 5.34
CA GLU A 714 -12.47 33.95 6.62
C GLU A 714 -11.02 33.58 6.95
N LEU A 715 -10.23 33.15 5.95
CA LEU A 715 -8.78 32.91 6.09
C LEU A 715 -8.02 34.13 6.64
N ALA A 716 -8.33 35.33 6.12
CA ALA A 716 -7.75 36.57 6.63
C ALA A 716 -8.15 36.86 8.09
N THR A 717 -9.35 36.43 8.50
CA THR A 717 -9.87 36.60 9.87
C THR A 717 -9.22 35.64 10.87
N VAL A 718 -8.75 34.47 10.41
CA VAL A 718 -8.01 33.47 11.21
C VAL A 718 -6.53 33.87 11.42
N GLY A 719 -6.06 34.91 10.74
CA GLY A 719 -4.71 35.47 10.96
C GLY A 719 -3.57 34.66 10.33
N LEU A 720 -3.89 33.80 9.35
CA LEU A 720 -2.88 33.10 8.53
C LEU A 720 -2.44 34.02 7.38
N PRO A 721 -1.15 34.43 7.28
CA PRO A 721 -0.67 35.13 6.10
C PRO A 721 -0.59 34.15 4.93
N PHE A 722 -1.41 34.37 3.89
CA PHE A 722 -1.49 33.47 2.73
C PHE A 722 -1.18 34.14 1.39
N SER A 723 -1.61 35.39 1.20
CA SER A 723 -1.21 36.25 0.07
C SER A 723 -0.14 37.26 0.48
N VAL A 724 0.56 37.81 -0.52
CA VAL A 724 1.53 38.91 -0.37
C VAL A 724 1.11 40.05 -1.30
N SER A 725 0.92 41.24 -0.73
CA SER A 725 0.51 42.45 -1.47
C SER A 725 1.66 43.05 -2.27
N ARG A 726 1.34 43.77 -3.35
CA ARG A 726 2.30 44.47 -4.23
C ARG A 726 3.16 45.54 -3.53
N ASP A 727 2.74 46.00 -2.36
CA ASP A 727 3.50 46.92 -1.51
C ASP A 727 4.58 46.19 -0.69
N ASP A 728 4.42 44.89 -0.45
CA ASP A 728 5.36 44.03 0.31
C ASP A 728 6.36 43.29 -0.58
N TRP A 729 6.31 43.47 -1.91
CA TRP A 729 7.24 42.82 -2.84
C TRP A 729 8.62 43.46 -2.83
N LEU A 730 9.68 42.66 -2.62
CA LEU A 730 11.05 43.13 -2.79
C LEU A 730 11.37 43.24 -4.29
N ARG A 731 11.52 44.47 -4.80
CA ARG A 731 11.74 44.74 -6.23
C ARG A 731 13.24 44.78 -6.55
N LEU A 732 13.71 43.88 -7.42
CA LEU A 732 15.11 43.81 -7.87
C LEU A 732 15.20 43.98 -9.39
N PRO A 733 16.14 44.78 -9.94
CA PRO A 733 16.38 44.86 -11.38
C PRO A 733 16.90 43.53 -11.97
N SER A 734 16.52 43.20 -13.20
CA SER A 734 16.93 41.98 -13.91
C SER A 734 18.45 41.79 -14.05
N SER A 735 19.22 42.87 -13.99
CA SER A 735 20.69 42.86 -14.01
C SER A 735 21.35 42.40 -12.69
N THR A 736 20.59 42.22 -11.60
CA THR A 736 21.13 41.88 -10.27
C THR A 736 21.71 40.46 -10.23
N SER A 737 22.90 40.29 -9.66
CA SER A 737 23.49 38.96 -9.44
C SER A 737 22.83 38.22 -8.28
N VAL A 738 22.86 36.88 -8.26
CA VAL A 738 22.35 36.09 -7.13
C VAL A 738 23.04 36.45 -5.80
N ASN A 739 24.31 36.84 -5.81
CA ASN A 739 25.03 37.23 -4.60
C ASN A 739 24.61 38.61 -4.07
N ASP A 740 24.36 39.57 -4.96
CA ASP A 740 23.84 40.88 -4.58
C ASP A 740 22.38 40.78 -4.09
N ALA A 741 21.58 39.92 -4.72
CA ALA A 741 20.22 39.61 -4.26
C ALA A 741 20.21 39.02 -2.84
N ARG A 742 21.06 38.01 -2.55
CA ARG A 742 21.23 37.45 -1.19
C ARG A 742 21.58 38.54 -0.17
N ARG A 743 22.48 39.46 -0.53
CA ARG A 743 22.88 40.57 0.34
C ARG A 743 21.71 41.53 0.59
N LEU A 744 21.00 41.96 -0.45
CA LEU A 744 19.86 42.88 -0.34
C LEU A 744 18.70 42.29 0.48
N VAL A 745 18.42 40.99 0.33
CA VAL A 745 17.45 40.28 1.19
C VAL A 745 17.92 40.27 2.63
N SER A 746 19.20 39.97 2.89
CA SER A 746 19.78 39.92 4.24
C SER A 746 19.87 41.29 4.94
N GLU A 747 19.97 42.38 4.18
CA GLU A 747 19.94 43.76 4.67
C GLU A 747 18.50 44.30 4.87
N SER A 748 17.49 43.62 4.29
CA SER A 748 16.08 43.97 4.47
C SER A 748 15.53 43.43 5.80
N THR A 749 14.58 44.14 6.41
CA THR A 749 13.88 43.68 7.63
C THR A 749 12.77 42.65 7.34
N ALA A 750 12.77 42.04 6.15
CA ALA A 750 11.70 41.17 5.69
C ALA A 750 11.87 39.75 6.26
N THR A 751 10.79 39.18 6.78
CA THR A 751 10.79 37.84 7.39
C THR A 751 10.75 36.72 6.34
N ALA A 752 11.06 35.49 6.77
CA ALA A 752 10.92 34.30 5.94
C ALA A 752 9.50 34.21 5.32
N GLY A 753 9.43 33.94 4.02
CA GLY A 753 8.22 34.01 3.18
C GLY A 753 8.17 35.21 2.21
N SER A 754 9.28 35.93 2.03
CA SER A 754 9.31 37.16 1.22
C SER A 754 9.30 36.90 -0.29
N VAL A 755 8.42 37.60 -1.02
CA VAL A 755 8.30 37.52 -2.48
C VAL A 755 9.25 38.52 -3.15
N ILE A 756 10.07 38.05 -4.08
CA ILE A 756 10.94 38.90 -4.90
C ILE A 756 10.30 39.07 -6.28
N ALA A 757 10.09 40.33 -6.67
CA ALA A 757 9.62 40.72 -7.99
C ALA A 757 10.80 41.21 -8.84
N VAL A 758 11.05 40.54 -9.97
CA VAL A 758 12.12 40.93 -10.90
C VAL A 758 11.57 41.99 -11.85
N MET A 759 12.15 43.18 -11.82
CA MET A 759 11.74 44.32 -12.66
C MET A 759 12.67 44.47 -13.85
N GLN A 760 12.14 44.91 -14.98
CA GLN A 760 12.94 45.19 -16.19
C GLN A 760 13.87 46.39 -15.96
N ASP A 761 15.15 46.25 -16.27
CA ASP A 761 16.17 47.31 -16.03
C ASP A 761 15.82 48.67 -16.67
N GLU A 762 15.16 48.66 -17.84
CA GLU A 762 14.74 49.88 -18.57
C GLU A 762 13.38 50.44 -18.11
N ASN A 763 12.58 49.67 -17.37
CA ASN A 763 11.25 50.06 -16.91
C ASN A 763 10.94 49.46 -15.51
N PRO A 764 11.18 50.22 -14.43
CA PRO A 764 11.04 49.72 -13.06
C PRO A 764 9.59 49.45 -12.62
N ASP A 765 8.59 49.76 -13.45
CA ASP A 765 7.19 49.38 -13.22
C ASP A 765 6.77 48.08 -13.94
N ALA A 766 7.59 47.59 -14.89
CA ALA A 766 7.37 46.33 -15.60
C ALA A 766 7.99 45.15 -14.84
N CYS A 767 7.14 44.33 -14.22
CA CYS A 767 7.54 43.07 -13.60
C CYS A 767 7.68 41.99 -14.68
N LEU A 768 8.82 41.30 -14.69
CA LEU A 768 9.12 40.16 -15.57
C LEU A 768 8.66 38.83 -14.97
N GLY A 769 8.67 38.71 -13.64
CA GLY A 769 8.31 37.49 -12.93
C GLY A 769 8.74 37.48 -11.46
N PHE A 770 8.49 36.36 -10.80
CA PHE A 770 8.63 36.21 -9.35
C PHE A 770 9.45 34.97 -8.95
N PHE A 771 10.04 35.01 -7.76
CA PHE A 771 10.60 33.83 -7.07
C PHE A 771 10.56 34.01 -5.54
N GLU A 772 10.66 32.92 -4.77
CA GLU A 772 10.68 32.99 -3.29
C GLU A 772 12.08 33.42 -2.86
N ALA A 773 12.21 34.32 -1.88
CA ALA A 773 13.52 34.79 -1.43
C ALA A 773 14.44 33.63 -1.00
N GLU A 774 13.86 32.60 -0.38
CA GLU A 774 14.56 31.40 0.08
C GLU A 774 15.19 30.57 -1.06
N ASP A 775 14.67 30.67 -2.28
CA ASP A 775 15.21 29.95 -3.46
C ASP A 775 16.59 30.51 -3.91
N LEU A 776 17.04 31.62 -3.31
CA LEU A 776 18.42 32.12 -3.42
C LEU A 776 19.45 31.22 -2.75
N TRP A 777 19.05 30.40 -1.77
CA TRP A 777 19.97 29.52 -1.02
C TRP A 777 19.92 28.05 -1.47
N ASP A 778 18.89 27.64 -2.20
CA ASP A 778 18.82 26.32 -2.84
C ASP A 778 19.99 26.12 -3.83
N GLY A 779 20.86 25.16 -3.50
CA GLY A 779 22.13 24.87 -4.19
C GLY A 779 23.40 25.08 -3.34
N CYS A 780 23.28 25.32 -2.04
CA CYS A 780 24.39 25.42 -1.08
C CYS A 780 24.34 24.35 0.02
N ASP A 781 24.10 23.09 -0.35
CA ASP A 781 24.30 21.86 0.45
C ASP A 781 24.97 20.78 -0.44
#